data_AF-A0AAV8S544-F1
#
_entry.id   AF-A0AAV8S544-F1
#
_cell.length_a   1.000
_cell.length_b   1.000
_cell.length_c   1.000
_cell.angle_alpha   90.00
_cell.angle_beta   90.00
_cell.angle_gamma   90.00
#
_symmetry.space_group_name_H-M   'P 1'
#
loop_
_entity.id
_entity.type
_entity.pdbx_description
1 polymer ?
#
loop_
_entity_poly.entity_id
_entity_poly.type
_entity_poly.pdbx_seq_one_letter_code
_entity_poly.pdbx_strand_id
1 'polypeptide(L)'
;MERRTQEEVDDGIGNCPSRREEVDERVIVEEAFRGTQVPPWTKQITFRALTTAFGLSIVFNFIVCKLNLTTGVIPSLNVAAGLLGFAILKFWSTVLEKCGMLRQPFTRQENTVVQTCVVASSGIAFSSGTASYLMGMSPRIAAQLDAGNTPDNVKGLSLGWMMGFLFLVSFVGLFSIVPLRKLMILRYKLTYPSGTATAYLINSFHTPKGARLAKKQVAVLFKSAVGSFLWGCFQWFYTAGDSCGFTNFPTFGLKAFKQKFYFDFSATYVGVGMICPYIVNTSLLLGAIISWGIMWPFIESKKGIWYSASLSGTSLHALQGYKVFLAISTMLGDGLFHVIYMLLKTLINLATQTSSSSKRKDSSVVAPEDLDAGITNYDEQRRNEFFLKDQIPIWVALLGYVGLAAISIITVPLIFHPLKWYHILTVYVMAPVFGFCNAYGCGLTDWSLASNYGKVAIIIFSAWIGLPQGGVLAGLAACGVMMNIVSTASDLMQDFKTGYLTLSSPRSMFFSQVCGTAMGCVLSPLVFWIFYKAYPLGDPNGTYPAPFAGIYRAMALLGTEGVSSLPKHCLTMCIGFFVGAMAINLVTELLRKYETKYRIYRFMPIPMCIAIPFYLGAYFAIDMCVGSLILFIWERRNKQKARDYTPAVASGLICGDSLWGIPQAILSLAGVNPPLCMRFLSASQSAKVDNFLGS
;
A
#
# COMPACT_ATOMS: atom_id res chain seq x y z
N MET A 1 58.35 -25.08 -39.29
CA MET A 1 59.56 -25.37 -38.49
C MET A 1 60.58 -24.28 -38.79
N GLU A 2 61.24 -23.60 -37.87
CA GLU A 2 61.24 -23.56 -36.41
C GLU A 2 62.14 -22.38 -35.96
N ARG A 3 61.71 -21.68 -34.89
CA ARG A 3 62.47 -21.05 -33.77
C ARG A 3 63.60 -20.02 -34.07
N ARG A 4 63.54 -18.76 -33.57
CA ARG A 4 63.59 -18.19 -32.19
C ARG A 4 65.01 -18.07 -31.58
N THR A 5 65.40 -16.82 -31.24
CA THR A 5 66.08 -16.31 -30.00
C THR A 5 66.17 -14.76 -30.11
N GLN A 6 65.62 -13.92 -29.20
CA GLN A 6 66.21 -13.35 -27.95
C GLN A 6 67.59 -12.67 -28.18
N GLU A 7 67.94 -11.44 -27.78
CA GLU A 7 67.57 -10.57 -26.64
C GLU A 7 68.09 -9.10 -26.82
N GLU A 8 67.40 -8.17 -26.15
CA GLU A 8 67.74 -6.85 -25.54
C GLU A 8 68.88 -5.93 -26.07
N VAL A 9 68.56 -4.62 -26.28
CA VAL A 9 69.13 -3.48 -25.51
C VAL A 9 68.09 -2.33 -25.42
N ASP A 10 68.02 -1.81 -24.19
CA ASP A 10 67.32 -0.71 -23.54
C ASP A 10 67.28 0.67 -24.25
N ASP A 11 66.18 1.40 -24.05
CA ASP A 11 66.22 2.84 -23.75
C ASP A 11 64.85 3.26 -23.19
N GLY A 12 64.78 3.38 -21.87
CA GLY A 12 63.61 3.85 -21.14
C GLY A 12 63.38 5.36 -21.29
N ILE A 13 62.10 5.76 -21.33
CA ILE A 13 61.57 6.97 -20.69
C ILE A 13 60.08 6.74 -20.43
N GLY A 14 59.69 6.88 -19.15
CA GLY A 14 58.42 7.52 -18.79
C GLY A 14 57.15 6.69 -18.84
N ASN A 15 56.98 5.82 -17.86
CA ASN A 15 55.72 5.18 -17.49
C ASN A 15 54.64 6.23 -17.14
N CYS A 16 53.63 6.40 -17.99
CA CYS A 16 52.39 7.12 -17.67
C CYS A 16 51.25 6.09 -17.72
N PRO A 17 50.64 5.69 -16.57
CA PRO A 17 49.55 4.73 -16.61
C PRO A 17 48.36 5.42 -17.28
N SER A 18 48.01 4.95 -18.47
CA SER A 18 46.79 5.33 -19.16
C SER A 18 45.61 5.15 -18.22
N ARG A 19 45.09 6.28 -17.75
CA ARG A 19 43.82 6.40 -17.05
C ARG A 19 42.77 5.91 -18.04
N ARG A 20 42.46 4.61 -18.03
CA ARG A 20 41.21 4.10 -18.60
C ARG A 20 40.10 4.83 -17.86
N GLU A 21 39.59 5.88 -18.49
CA GLU A 21 38.34 6.50 -18.10
C GLU A 21 37.31 5.37 -18.04
N GLU A 22 36.87 5.02 -16.83
CA GLU A 22 35.71 4.19 -16.60
C GLU A 22 34.53 4.92 -17.24
N VAL A 23 34.24 4.55 -18.49
CA VAL A 23 33.04 4.96 -19.20
C VAL A 23 31.86 4.66 -18.29
N ASP A 24 31.05 5.69 -18.07
CA ASP A 24 29.86 5.81 -17.23
C ASP A 24 28.89 4.63 -17.47
N GLU A 25 29.16 3.45 -16.88
CA GLU A 25 28.24 2.30 -16.86
C GLU A 25 27.10 2.63 -15.89
N ARG A 26 26.19 3.52 -16.30
CA ARG A 26 24.90 3.68 -15.64
C ARG A 26 24.07 2.41 -15.84
N VAL A 27 23.37 1.99 -14.80
CA VAL A 27 22.51 0.80 -14.84
C VAL A 27 21.30 1.06 -15.73
N ILE A 28 21.25 0.39 -16.88
CA ILE A 28 20.10 0.38 -17.79
C ILE A 28 19.53 -1.05 -17.73
N VAL A 29 18.51 -1.27 -16.89
CA VAL A 29 17.97 -2.62 -16.63
C VAL A 29 17.46 -3.23 -17.93
N GLU A 30 16.76 -2.47 -18.75
CA GLU A 30 16.21 -2.95 -20.01
C GLU A 30 17.30 -3.19 -21.06
N GLU A 31 18.48 -2.55 -20.96
CA GLU A 31 19.63 -2.87 -21.82
C GLU A 31 20.16 -4.28 -21.52
N ALA A 32 20.18 -4.67 -20.23
CA ALA A 32 20.54 -6.05 -19.86
C ALA A 32 19.56 -7.09 -20.46
N PHE A 33 18.32 -6.68 -20.74
CA PHE A 33 17.28 -7.49 -21.39
C PHE A 33 17.09 -7.16 -22.88
N ARG A 34 18.03 -6.45 -23.53
CA ARG A 34 17.94 -6.08 -24.95
C ARG A 34 17.83 -7.29 -25.89
N GLY A 35 18.55 -8.37 -25.58
CA GLY A 35 18.49 -9.63 -26.32
C GLY A 35 17.32 -10.56 -25.95
N THR A 36 16.48 -10.19 -24.97
CA THR A 36 15.39 -11.04 -24.49
C THR A 36 14.05 -10.58 -25.07
N GLN A 37 13.38 -11.45 -25.83
CA GLN A 37 12.04 -11.16 -26.34
C GLN A 37 11.02 -11.15 -25.20
N VAL A 38 10.18 -10.11 -25.18
CA VAL A 38 9.03 -10.02 -24.26
C VAL A 38 7.85 -10.75 -24.88
N PRO A 39 7.28 -11.78 -24.22
CA PRO A 39 6.14 -12.51 -24.76
C PRO A 39 4.90 -11.61 -24.87
N PRO A 40 4.01 -11.84 -25.85
CA PRO A 40 2.74 -11.14 -25.94
C PRO A 40 1.88 -11.40 -24.69
N TRP A 41 0.95 -10.49 -24.38
CA TRP A 41 0.16 -10.52 -23.13
C TRP A 41 -0.56 -11.87 -22.88
N THR A 42 -1.04 -12.54 -23.93
CA THR A 42 -1.68 -13.86 -23.84
C THR A 42 -0.73 -14.98 -23.43
N LYS A 43 0.56 -14.85 -23.74
CA LYS A 43 1.61 -15.80 -23.35
C LYS A 43 2.30 -15.43 -22.04
N GLN A 44 1.98 -14.27 -21.46
CA GLN A 44 2.41 -13.91 -20.10
C GLN A 44 1.56 -14.64 -19.05
N ILE A 45 0.28 -14.87 -19.35
CA ILE A 45 -0.63 -15.66 -18.50
C ILE A 45 -0.52 -17.12 -18.92
N THR A 46 0.17 -17.93 -18.13
CA THR A 46 0.32 -19.36 -18.39
C THR A 46 -0.50 -20.20 -17.42
N PHE A 47 -0.82 -21.43 -17.83
CA PHE A 47 -1.50 -22.37 -16.95
C PHE A 47 -0.69 -22.65 -15.68
N ARG A 48 0.63 -22.86 -15.80
CA ARG A 48 1.49 -23.08 -14.63
C ARG A 48 1.49 -21.89 -13.67
N ALA A 49 1.49 -20.65 -14.19
CA ALA A 49 1.41 -19.45 -13.37
C ALA A 49 0.08 -19.39 -12.59
N LEU A 50 -1.06 -19.64 -13.25
CA LEU A 50 -2.36 -19.64 -12.58
C LEU A 50 -2.48 -20.75 -11.52
N THR A 51 -1.96 -21.95 -11.79
CA THR A 51 -1.95 -23.07 -10.83
C THR A 51 -1.05 -22.77 -9.63
N THR A 52 0.16 -22.25 -9.86
CA THR A 52 1.06 -21.82 -8.78
C THR A 52 0.43 -20.70 -7.95
N ALA A 53 -0.19 -19.72 -8.61
CA ALA A 53 -0.88 -18.63 -7.93
C ALA A 53 -2.03 -19.15 -7.06
N PHE A 54 -2.85 -20.09 -7.56
CA PHE A 54 -3.94 -20.68 -6.78
C PHE A 54 -3.43 -21.36 -5.50
N GLY A 55 -2.39 -22.19 -5.60
CA GLY A 55 -1.78 -22.85 -4.44
C GLY A 55 -1.23 -21.86 -3.40
N LEU A 56 -0.52 -20.82 -3.86
CA LEU A 56 -0.01 -19.77 -2.98
C LEU A 56 -1.13 -18.93 -2.36
N SER A 57 -2.19 -18.61 -3.12
CA SER A 57 -3.34 -17.85 -2.64
C SER A 57 -4.00 -18.53 -1.44
N ILE A 58 -4.10 -19.87 -1.41
CA ILE A 58 -4.62 -20.60 -0.24
C ILE A 58 -3.78 -20.29 1.00
N VAL A 59 -2.45 -20.47 0.91
CA VAL A 59 -1.53 -20.23 2.03
C VAL A 59 -1.61 -18.78 2.53
N PHE A 60 -1.59 -17.83 1.60
CA PHE A 60 -1.61 -16.41 1.95
C PHE A 60 -2.96 -15.98 2.54
N ASN A 61 -4.08 -16.56 2.11
CA ASN A 61 -5.38 -16.31 2.73
C ASN A 61 -5.44 -16.80 4.18
N PHE A 62 -4.83 -17.94 4.52
CA PHE A 62 -4.72 -18.40 5.92
C PHE A 62 -3.89 -17.44 6.76
N ILE A 63 -2.73 -17.00 6.25
CA ILE A 63 -1.86 -16.04 6.94
C ILE A 63 -2.61 -14.73 7.18
N VAL A 64 -3.19 -14.14 6.14
CA VAL A 64 -3.90 -12.86 6.23
C VAL A 64 -5.12 -12.96 7.13
N CYS A 65 -5.95 -13.99 6.97
CA CYS A 65 -7.14 -14.16 7.81
C CYS A 65 -6.76 -14.24 9.30
N LYS A 66 -5.69 -14.98 9.62
CA LYS A 66 -5.23 -15.08 11.00
C LYS A 66 -4.71 -13.75 11.53
N LEU A 67 -3.84 -13.07 10.79
CA LEU A 67 -3.31 -11.75 11.18
C LEU A 67 -4.44 -10.75 11.37
N ASN A 68 -5.47 -10.78 10.51
CA ASN A 68 -6.65 -9.95 10.64
C ASN A 68 -7.44 -10.20 11.93
N LEU A 69 -7.58 -11.46 12.34
CA LEU A 69 -8.31 -11.84 13.55
C LEU A 69 -7.53 -11.58 14.84
N THR A 70 -6.20 -11.47 14.80
CA THR A 70 -5.34 -11.25 15.97
C THR A 70 -4.88 -9.80 16.10
N THR A 71 -4.07 -9.30 15.18
CA THR A 71 -3.42 -7.98 15.25
C THR A 71 -4.14 -6.93 14.40
N GLY A 72 -4.79 -7.38 13.32
CA GLY A 72 -5.40 -6.55 12.28
C GLY A 72 -4.43 -5.63 11.53
N VAL A 73 -3.13 -5.91 11.62
CA VAL A 73 -2.08 -5.28 10.83
C VAL A 73 -1.45 -6.37 9.96
N ILE A 74 -1.42 -6.14 8.65
CA ILE A 74 -0.86 -7.10 7.68
C ILE A 74 0.40 -6.47 7.07
N PRO A 75 1.54 -7.16 7.07
CA PRO A 75 2.73 -6.73 6.34
C PRO A 75 2.49 -6.79 4.82
N SER A 76 3.31 -6.09 4.04
CA SER A 76 3.27 -6.20 2.58
C SER A 76 3.65 -7.62 2.14
N LEU A 77 2.74 -8.30 1.44
CA LEU A 77 2.94 -9.69 0.99
C LEU A 77 3.41 -9.79 -0.47
N ASN A 78 3.56 -8.65 -1.17
CA ASN A 78 3.88 -8.61 -2.60
C ASN A 78 5.24 -9.23 -2.92
N VAL A 79 6.26 -8.89 -2.14
CA VAL A 79 7.61 -9.46 -2.25
C VAL A 79 7.56 -10.96 -2.05
N ALA A 80 6.92 -11.40 -0.97
CA ALA A 80 6.83 -12.80 -0.61
C ALA A 80 6.16 -13.62 -1.73
N ALA A 81 5.07 -13.11 -2.29
CA ALA A 81 4.39 -13.71 -3.43
C ALA A 81 5.31 -13.83 -4.66
N GLY A 82 6.09 -12.78 -4.97
CA GLY A 82 7.05 -12.80 -6.09
C GLY A 82 8.24 -13.75 -5.91
N LEU A 83 8.75 -13.92 -4.68
CA LEU A 83 9.83 -14.86 -4.38
C LEU A 83 9.33 -16.31 -4.42
N LEU A 84 8.25 -16.61 -3.71
CA LEU A 84 7.70 -17.98 -3.66
C LEU A 84 7.17 -18.40 -5.03
N GLY A 85 6.55 -17.47 -5.77
CA GLY A 85 6.16 -17.66 -7.16
C GLY A 85 7.35 -18.03 -8.04
N PHE A 86 8.48 -17.31 -7.91
CA PHE A 86 9.72 -17.64 -8.61
C PHE A 86 10.23 -19.04 -8.26
N ALA A 87 10.32 -19.38 -6.97
CA ALA A 87 10.85 -20.67 -6.53
C ALA A 87 10.03 -21.84 -7.07
N ILE A 88 8.70 -21.77 -6.96
CA ILE A 88 7.80 -22.82 -7.43
C ILE A 88 7.82 -22.92 -8.96
N LEU A 89 7.72 -21.80 -9.68
CA LEU A 89 7.74 -21.82 -11.15
C LEU A 89 9.09 -22.27 -11.72
N LYS A 90 10.20 -21.91 -11.07
CA LYS A 90 11.53 -22.38 -11.47
C LYS A 90 11.69 -23.88 -11.24
N PHE A 91 11.21 -24.39 -10.10
CA PHE A 91 11.18 -25.83 -9.84
C PHE A 91 10.32 -26.55 -10.89
N TRP A 92 9.09 -26.08 -11.10
CA TRP A 92 8.16 -26.63 -12.09
C TRP A 92 8.77 -26.63 -13.50
N SER A 93 9.39 -25.52 -13.90
CA SER A 93 10.00 -25.40 -15.23
C SER A 93 11.20 -26.32 -15.40
N THR A 94 12.04 -26.46 -14.38
CA THR A 94 13.16 -27.42 -14.38
C THR A 94 12.67 -28.86 -14.51
N VAL A 95 11.58 -29.21 -13.84
CA VAL A 95 10.96 -30.55 -13.94
C VAL A 95 10.43 -30.78 -15.36
N LEU A 96 9.68 -29.82 -15.93
CA LEU A 96 9.18 -29.91 -17.30
C LEU A 96 10.28 -29.99 -18.35
N GLU A 97 11.39 -29.28 -18.13
CA GLU A 97 12.58 -29.33 -19.00
C GLU A 97 13.20 -30.73 -18.98
N LYS A 98 13.37 -31.33 -17.80
CA LYS A 98 13.84 -32.72 -17.66
C LYS A 98 12.90 -33.74 -18.30
N CYS A 99 11.59 -33.49 -18.28
CA CYS A 99 10.58 -34.33 -18.93
C CYS A 99 10.42 -34.06 -20.44
N GLY A 100 11.15 -33.10 -21.03
CA GLY A 100 11.02 -32.74 -22.45
C GLY A 100 9.70 -32.05 -22.84
N MET A 101 8.89 -31.62 -21.86
CA MET A 101 7.55 -31.04 -22.07
C MET A 101 7.53 -29.50 -21.98
N LEU A 102 8.70 -28.85 -21.87
CA LEU A 102 8.78 -27.40 -21.71
C LEU A 102 8.40 -26.66 -23.00
N ARG A 103 7.18 -26.14 -23.07
CA ARG A 103 6.69 -25.36 -24.23
C ARG A 103 7.17 -23.91 -24.27
N GLN A 104 7.43 -23.29 -23.11
CA GLN A 104 7.79 -21.86 -23.01
C GLN A 104 8.76 -21.62 -21.85
N PRO A 105 9.84 -20.82 -22.05
CA PRO A 105 10.78 -20.47 -20.99
C PRO A 105 10.10 -19.66 -19.88
N PHE A 106 10.60 -19.79 -18.66
CA PHE A 106 10.10 -19.03 -17.52
C PHE A 106 10.56 -17.57 -17.60
N THR A 107 9.60 -16.65 -17.66
CA THR A 107 9.86 -15.21 -17.89
C THR A 107 9.55 -14.37 -16.66
N ARG A 108 10.12 -13.16 -16.60
CA ARG A 108 9.84 -12.21 -15.51
C ARG A 108 8.36 -11.79 -15.47
N GLN A 109 7.72 -11.68 -16.64
CA GLN A 109 6.32 -11.31 -16.75
C GLN A 109 5.39 -12.39 -16.18
N GLU A 110 5.74 -13.65 -16.42
CA GLU A 110 5.03 -14.78 -15.84
C GLU A 110 5.13 -14.80 -14.31
N ASN A 111 6.30 -14.45 -13.75
CA ASN A 111 6.46 -14.31 -12.31
C ASN A 111 5.63 -13.14 -11.76
N THR A 112 5.60 -12.00 -12.47
CA THR A 112 4.73 -10.88 -12.12
C THR A 112 3.25 -11.29 -12.13
N VAL A 113 2.81 -12.09 -13.10
CA VAL A 113 1.44 -12.65 -13.13
C VAL A 113 1.11 -13.43 -11.86
N VAL A 114 2.01 -14.32 -11.39
CA VAL A 114 1.80 -15.05 -10.13
C VAL A 114 1.67 -14.10 -8.95
N GLN A 115 2.60 -13.15 -8.82
CA GLN A 115 2.59 -12.17 -7.74
C GLN A 115 1.28 -11.37 -7.73
N THR A 116 0.85 -10.86 -8.88
CA THR A 116 -0.40 -10.10 -9.02
C THR A 116 -1.62 -10.93 -8.59
N CYS A 117 -1.73 -12.19 -9.03
CA CYS A 117 -2.84 -13.06 -8.65
C CYS A 117 -2.89 -13.34 -7.14
N VAL A 118 -1.73 -13.63 -6.53
CA VAL A 118 -1.63 -13.94 -5.10
C VAL A 118 -1.95 -12.71 -4.26
N VAL A 119 -1.38 -11.55 -4.62
CA VAL A 119 -1.62 -10.29 -3.92
C VAL A 119 -3.08 -9.88 -4.02
N ALA A 120 -3.68 -9.95 -5.21
CA ALA A 120 -5.10 -9.70 -5.40
C ALA A 120 -5.96 -10.59 -4.50
N SER A 121 -5.68 -11.90 -4.45
CA SER A 121 -6.43 -12.83 -3.60
C SER A 121 -6.25 -12.53 -2.11
N SER A 122 -5.02 -12.30 -1.65
CA SER A 122 -4.74 -11.96 -0.25
C SER A 122 -5.25 -10.57 0.14
N GLY A 123 -5.31 -9.64 -0.81
CA GLY A 123 -5.88 -8.30 -0.64
C GLY A 123 -7.38 -8.37 -0.37
N ILE A 124 -8.10 -9.27 -1.05
CA ILE A 124 -9.50 -9.57 -0.71
C ILE A 124 -9.61 -10.14 0.70
N ALA A 125 -8.67 -10.96 1.17
CA ALA A 125 -8.70 -11.45 2.55
C ALA A 125 -8.58 -10.33 3.60
N PHE A 126 -8.00 -9.18 3.24
CA PHE A 126 -7.99 -7.96 4.05
C PHE A 126 -9.26 -7.13 3.87
N SER A 127 -9.68 -6.87 2.64
CA SER A 127 -10.81 -5.98 2.34
C SER A 127 -12.18 -6.65 2.50
N SER A 128 -12.24 -7.98 2.64
CA SER A 128 -13.48 -8.74 2.78
C SER A 128 -14.22 -8.47 4.09
N GLY A 129 -13.56 -7.83 5.07
CA GLY A 129 -14.22 -7.42 6.31
C GLY A 129 -14.51 -8.55 7.30
N THR A 130 -13.96 -9.74 7.06
CA THR A 130 -14.12 -10.93 7.91
C THR A 130 -13.55 -10.77 9.32
N ALA A 131 -12.78 -9.72 9.61
CA ALA A 131 -12.36 -9.34 10.96
C ALA A 131 -12.76 -7.90 11.34
N SER A 132 -13.54 -7.22 10.48
CA SER A 132 -13.98 -5.83 10.67
C SER A 132 -15.48 -5.70 10.43
N TYR A 133 -15.93 -5.18 9.28
CA TYR A 133 -17.34 -4.84 9.06
C TYR A 133 -18.28 -6.06 8.93
N LEU A 134 -17.84 -7.19 8.33
CA LEU A 134 -18.65 -8.41 8.29
C LEU A 134 -18.77 -9.03 9.68
N MET A 135 -17.69 -9.07 10.46
CA MET A 135 -17.82 -9.54 11.85
C MET A 135 -18.63 -8.58 12.71
N GLY A 136 -18.52 -7.28 12.48
CA GLY A 136 -19.28 -6.24 13.19
C GLY A 136 -20.80 -6.29 12.94
N MET A 137 -21.27 -6.89 11.85
CA MET A 137 -22.71 -7.12 11.62
C MET A 137 -23.22 -8.41 12.27
N SER A 138 -22.33 -9.27 12.78
CA SER A 138 -22.73 -10.54 13.38
C SER A 138 -23.42 -10.35 14.74
N PRO A 139 -24.36 -11.25 15.11
CA PRO A 139 -24.97 -11.23 16.44
C PRO A 139 -23.96 -11.42 17.58
N ARG A 140 -22.84 -12.12 17.32
CA ARG A 140 -21.78 -12.37 18.32
C ARG A 140 -21.15 -11.07 18.82
N ILE A 141 -20.82 -10.15 17.90
CA ILE A 141 -20.26 -8.85 18.25
C ILE A 141 -21.35 -7.91 18.77
N ALA A 142 -22.58 -8.01 18.23
CA ALA A 142 -23.69 -7.20 18.69
C ALA A 142 -24.05 -7.44 20.16
N ALA A 143 -23.96 -8.68 20.63
CA ALA A 143 -24.23 -9.04 22.02
C ALA A 143 -23.21 -8.49 23.03
N GLN A 144 -22.04 -8.02 22.56
CA GLN A 144 -21.00 -7.44 23.42
C GLN A 144 -21.17 -5.94 23.65
N LEU A 145 -22.11 -5.30 22.93
CA LEU A 145 -22.35 -3.87 23.01
C LEU A 145 -23.74 -3.61 23.61
N ASP A 146 -23.84 -2.56 24.42
CA ASP A 146 -25.05 -2.25 25.18
C ASP A 146 -26.22 -1.76 24.30
N ALA A 147 -25.98 -1.40 23.04
CA ALA A 147 -26.95 -0.75 22.17
C ALA A 147 -26.98 -1.30 20.72
N GLY A 148 -28.16 -1.19 20.10
CA GLY A 148 -28.39 -1.50 18.68
C GLY A 148 -28.31 -2.98 18.31
N ASN A 149 -28.46 -3.89 19.28
CA ASN A 149 -28.66 -5.32 19.03
C ASN A 149 -30.12 -5.63 18.69
N THR A 150 -30.62 -5.08 17.58
CA THR A 150 -31.97 -5.35 17.06
C THR A 150 -31.90 -6.23 15.80
N PRO A 151 -32.96 -6.99 15.46
CA PRO A 151 -32.98 -7.84 14.27
C PRO A 151 -32.60 -7.10 12.97
N ASP A 152 -32.99 -5.84 12.85
CA ASP A 152 -32.68 -5.01 11.66
C ASP A 152 -31.22 -4.51 11.61
N ASN A 153 -30.49 -4.56 12.73
CA ASN A 153 -29.11 -4.08 12.87
C ASN A 153 -28.08 -5.23 13.00
N VAL A 154 -28.52 -6.47 12.78
CA VAL A 154 -27.65 -7.66 12.78
C VAL A 154 -27.95 -8.55 11.58
N LYS A 155 -26.94 -9.26 11.09
CA LYS A 155 -27.11 -10.27 10.04
C LYS A 155 -26.28 -11.51 10.36
N GLY A 156 -26.93 -12.67 10.32
CA GLY A 156 -26.24 -13.95 10.43
C GLY A 156 -25.24 -14.15 9.29
N LEU A 157 -24.01 -14.49 9.65
CA LEU A 157 -22.97 -14.81 8.66
C LEU A 157 -23.27 -16.14 8.00
N SER A 158 -23.23 -16.18 6.66
CA SER A 158 -23.30 -17.42 5.90
C SER A 158 -22.41 -17.34 4.65
N LEU A 159 -21.79 -18.48 4.33
CA LEU A 159 -20.84 -18.60 3.23
C LEU A 159 -21.41 -18.11 1.88
N GLY A 160 -22.66 -18.47 1.58
CA GLY A 160 -23.28 -18.18 0.28
C GLY A 160 -23.38 -16.68 -0.02
N TRP A 161 -24.01 -15.91 0.87
CA TRP A 161 -24.15 -14.47 0.64
C TRP A 161 -22.83 -13.72 0.83
N MET A 162 -21.92 -14.20 1.71
CA MET A 162 -20.60 -13.58 1.86
C MET A 162 -19.80 -13.66 0.56
N MET A 163 -19.73 -14.85 -0.06
CA MET A 163 -19.09 -15.01 -1.38
C MET A 163 -19.78 -14.15 -2.43
N GLY A 164 -21.12 -14.21 -2.51
CA GLY A 164 -21.91 -13.41 -3.45
C GLY A 164 -21.65 -11.90 -3.29
N PHE A 165 -21.62 -11.39 -2.06
CA PHE A 165 -21.34 -10.00 -1.76
C PHE A 165 -19.95 -9.59 -2.23
N LEU A 166 -18.91 -10.37 -1.94
CA LEU A 166 -17.55 -10.07 -2.40
C LEU A 166 -17.45 -10.06 -3.93
N PHE A 167 -18.10 -11.02 -4.62
CA PHE A 167 -18.15 -11.01 -6.09
C PHE A 167 -18.82 -9.76 -6.66
N LEU A 168 -19.81 -9.19 -5.97
CA LEU A 168 -20.50 -7.98 -6.42
C LEU A 168 -19.65 -6.71 -6.29
N VAL A 169 -18.85 -6.61 -5.23
CA VAL A 169 -18.18 -5.35 -4.86
C VAL A 169 -16.70 -5.30 -5.19
N SER A 170 -16.00 -6.45 -5.22
CA SER A 170 -14.54 -6.47 -5.32
C SER A 170 -13.99 -6.18 -6.73
N PHE A 171 -14.76 -6.40 -7.79
CA PHE A 171 -14.28 -6.18 -9.16
C PHE A 171 -14.36 -4.73 -9.63
N VAL A 172 -15.24 -3.94 -9.02
CA VAL A 172 -15.58 -2.58 -9.47
C VAL A 172 -14.37 -1.65 -9.39
N GLY A 173 -13.54 -1.79 -8.35
CA GLY A 173 -12.32 -1.00 -8.17
C GLY A 173 -11.30 -1.19 -9.29
N LEU A 174 -11.25 -2.39 -9.88
CA LEU A 174 -10.40 -2.69 -11.02
C LEU A 174 -10.76 -1.79 -12.22
N PHE A 175 -12.06 -1.63 -12.50
CA PHE A 175 -12.54 -0.84 -13.63
C PHE A 175 -12.44 0.67 -13.37
N SER A 176 -12.66 1.13 -12.13
CA SER A 176 -12.64 2.57 -11.82
C SER A 176 -11.26 3.21 -11.99
N ILE A 177 -10.18 2.46 -11.74
CA ILE A 177 -8.82 3.02 -11.73
C ILE A 177 -8.09 2.87 -13.08
N VAL A 178 -8.55 1.98 -13.98
CA VAL A 178 -7.91 1.75 -15.29
C VAL A 178 -7.71 3.04 -16.10
N PRO A 179 -8.67 3.97 -16.22
CA PRO A 179 -8.46 5.23 -16.94
C PRO A 179 -7.34 6.10 -16.34
N LEU A 180 -7.10 5.97 -15.03
CA LEU A 180 -6.17 6.80 -14.26
C LEU A 180 -4.74 6.26 -14.27
N ARG A 181 -4.50 5.04 -14.77
CA ARG A 181 -3.17 4.42 -14.78
C ARG A 181 -2.08 5.25 -15.47
N LYS A 182 -2.40 5.93 -16.58
CA LYS A 182 -1.43 6.78 -17.30
C LYS A 182 -1.08 8.01 -16.47
N LEU A 183 -2.08 8.57 -15.79
CA LEU A 183 -1.88 9.71 -14.91
C LEU A 183 -0.95 9.33 -13.76
N MET A 184 -1.21 8.22 -13.08
CA MET A 184 -0.49 7.86 -11.86
C MET A 184 0.91 7.32 -12.14
N ILE A 185 1.07 6.46 -13.15
CA ILE A 185 2.36 5.80 -13.45
C ILE A 185 3.26 6.66 -14.35
N LEU A 186 2.72 7.30 -15.38
CA LEU A 186 3.54 8.03 -16.37
C LEU A 186 3.65 9.53 -16.06
N ARG A 187 2.54 10.20 -15.72
CA ARG A 187 2.53 11.65 -15.49
C ARG A 187 3.04 12.01 -14.10
N TYR A 188 2.45 11.42 -13.06
CA TYR A 188 2.85 11.66 -11.67
C TYR A 188 4.08 10.85 -11.25
N LYS A 189 4.45 9.82 -12.02
CA LYS A 189 5.60 8.95 -11.74
C LYS A 189 5.62 8.43 -10.30
N LEU A 190 4.45 8.12 -9.75
CA LEU A 190 4.32 7.66 -8.37
C LEU A 190 5.17 6.41 -8.13
N THR A 191 5.76 6.35 -6.93
CA THR A 191 6.77 5.35 -6.59
C THR A 191 6.14 3.98 -6.40
N TYR A 192 5.05 3.86 -5.65
CA TYR A 192 4.54 2.59 -5.09
C TYR A 192 5.69 1.73 -4.55
N PRO A 193 6.25 2.09 -3.39
CA PRO A 193 7.49 1.51 -2.87
C PRO A 193 7.52 -0.03 -2.83
N SER A 194 6.48 -0.68 -2.32
CA SER A 194 6.33 -2.15 -2.33
C SER A 194 6.30 -2.69 -3.75
N GLY A 195 5.49 -2.11 -4.64
CA GLY A 195 5.41 -2.51 -6.04
C GLY A 195 6.74 -2.37 -6.78
N THR A 196 7.50 -1.31 -6.49
CA THR A 196 8.84 -1.07 -7.02
C THR A 196 9.83 -2.10 -6.47
N ALA A 197 9.84 -2.35 -5.16
CA ALA A 197 10.72 -3.35 -4.53
C ALA A 197 10.48 -4.76 -5.10
N THR A 198 9.22 -5.15 -5.28
CA THR A 198 8.85 -6.41 -5.94
C THR A 198 9.36 -6.47 -7.38
N ALA A 199 9.27 -5.37 -8.14
CA ALA A 199 9.76 -5.35 -9.51
C ALA A 199 11.29 -5.53 -9.60
N TYR A 200 12.04 -4.85 -8.72
CA TYR A 200 13.49 -5.02 -8.61
C TYR A 200 13.87 -6.45 -8.23
N LEU A 201 13.14 -7.05 -7.28
CA LEU A 201 13.33 -8.45 -6.91
C LEU A 201 13.10 -9.40 -8.09
N ILE A 202 11.96 -9.27 -8.78
CA ILE A 202 11.63 -10.12 -9.94
C ILE A 202 12.68 -9.94 -11.05
N ASN A 203 13.04 -8.71 -11.40
CA ASN A 203 14.08 -8.46 -12.41
C ASN A 203 15.41 -9.09 -12.00
N SER A 204 15.77 -9.03 -10.70
CA SER A 204 17.01 -9.62 -10.19
C SER A 204 17.10 -11.13 -10.46
N PHE A 205 16.01 -11.88 -10.29
CA PHE A 205 15.98 -13.33 -10.51
C PHE A 205 16.13 -13.74 -11.98
N HIS A 206 15.73 -12.87 -12.90
CA HIS A 206 15.75 -13.14 -14.34
C HIS A 206 16.93 -12.47 -15.08
N THR A 207 17.83 -11.81 -14.36
CA THR A 207 19.00 -11.10 -14.95
C THR A 207 19.85 -12.05 -15.81
N PRO A 208 20.08 -11.76 -17.11
CA PRO A 208 20.85 -12.62 -18.00
C PRO A 208 22.34 -12.77 -17.61
N LYS A 209 22.94 -13.91 -17.98
CA LYS A 209 24.37 -14.20 -17.74
C LYS A 209 25.25 -13.28 -18.62
N GLY A 210 25.59 -12.10 -18.12
CA GLY A 210 26.51 -11.18 -18.83
C GLY A 210 26.55 -9.76 -18.25
N ALA A 211 25.48 -9.30 -17.62
CA ALA A 211 25.40 -7.94 -17.07
C ALA A 211 26.15 -7.82 -15.71
N ARG A 212 27.41 -7.36 -15.74
CA ARG A 212 28.28 -7.26 -14.54
C ARG A 212 27.67 -6.37 -13.45
N LEU A 213 27.16 -5.21 -13.82
CA LEU A 213 26.60 -4.26 -12.86
C LEU A 213 25.25 -4.72 -12.29
N ALA A 214 24.37 -5.28 -13.12
CA ALA A 214 23.12 -5.89 -12.66
C ALA A 214 23.38 -7.04 -11.68
N LYS A 215 24.40 -7.89 -11.92
CA LYS A 215 24.82 -8.91 -10.95
C LYS A 215 25.26 -8.33 -9.62
N LYS A 216 25.99 -7.21 -9.62
CA LYS A 216 26.38 -6.53 -8.37
C LYS A 216 25.15 -6.00 -7.62
N GLN A 217 24.19 -5.40 -8.31
CA GLN A 217 22.93 -4.95 -7.70
C GLN A 217 22.12 -6.11 -7.11
N VAL A 218 22.00 -7.24 -7.83
CA VAL A 218 21.35 -8.46 -7.32
C VAL A 218 22.03 -8.94 -6.04
N ALA A 219 23.38 -8.97 -6.02
CA ALA A 219 24.13 -9.37 -4.84
C ALA A 219 23.91 -8.41 -3.67
N VAL A 220 23.86 -7.10 -3.92
CA VAL A 220 23.56 -6.10 -2.88
C VAL A 220 22.14 -6.27 -2.36
N LEU A 221 21.14 -6.41 -3.23
CA LEU A 221 19.75 -6.66 -2.86
C LEU A 221 19.65 -7.87 -1.94
N PHE A 222 20.25 -9.00 -2.33
CA PHE A 222 20.21 -10.23 -1.54
C PHE A 222 20.91 -10.07 -0.19
N LYS A 223 22.06 -9.39 -0.13
CA LYS A 223 22.76 -9.09 1.13
C LYS A 223 21.89 -8.25 2.07
N SER A 224 21.27 -7.18 1.57
CA SER A 224 20.35 -6.36 2.37
C SER A 224 19.10 -7.13 2.78
N ALA A 225 18.58 -8.01 1.93
CA ALA A 225 17.42 -8.84 2.24
C ALA A 225 17.72 -9.87 3.33
N VAL A 226 18.86 -10.54 3.27
CA VAL A 226 19.28 -11.46 4.35
C VAL A 226 19.51 -10.69 5.65
N GLY A 227 20.19 -9.54 5.59
CA GLY A 227 20.40 -8.70 6.78
C GLY A 227 19.08 -8.26 7.42
N SER A 228 18.12 -7.83 6.60
CA SER A 228 16.80 -7.43 7.06
C SER A 228 15.94 -8.60 7.58
N PHE A 229 16.03 -9.78 6.95
CA PHE A 229 15.35 -10.98 7.42
C PHE A 229 15.89 -11.42 8.80
N LEU A 230 17.22 -11.41 8.95
CA LEU A 230 17.87 -11.72 10.23
C LEU A 230 17.55 -10.67 11.30
N TRP A 231 17.39 -9.41 10.91
CA TRP A 231 16.95 -8.34 11.82
C TRP A 231 15.53 -8.59 12.32
N GLY A 232 14.57 -8.90 11.43
CA GLY A 232 13.21 -9.27 11.84
C GLY A 232 13.18 -10.51 12.73
N CYS A 233 14.00 -11.51 12.41
CA CYS A 233 14.22 -12.70 13.23
C CYS A 233 14.70 -12.34 14.64
N PHE A 234 15.74 -11.53 14.72
CA PHE A 234 16.30 -11.06 15.98
C PHE A 234 15.27 -10.26 16.80
N GLN A 235 14.51 -9.36 16.16
CA GLN A 235 13.46 -8.61 16.84
C GLN A 235 12.38 -9.53 17.43
N TRP A 236 11.97 -10.56 16.69
CA TRP A 236 10.96 -11.52 17.13
C TRP A 236 11.33 -12.17 18.46
N PHE A 237 12.61 -12.52 18.71
CA PHE A 237 13.04 -13.14 19.97
C PHE A 237 12.64 -12.36 21.23
N TYR A 238 12.48 -11.04 21.14
CA TYR A 238 12.22 -10.14 22.27
C TYR A 238 10.75 -9.73 22.44
N THR A 239 9.85 -10.35 21.67
CA THR A 239 8.41 -9.99 21.61
C THR A 239 7.52 -10.89 22.49
N ALA A 240 8.06 -11.50 23.55
CA ALA A 240 7.30 -12.44 24.39
C ALA A 240 6.27 -11.74 25.29
N GLY A 241 5.15 -11.32 24.71
CA GLY A 241 4.00 -10.78 25.43
C GLY A 241 3.63 -9.34 25.05
N ASP A 242 2.62 -8.81 25.74
CA ASP A 242 2.06 -7.49 25.47
C ASP A 242 3.04 -6.37 25.84
N SER A 243 3.25 -5.45 24.90
CA SER A 243 4.20 -4.32 25.05
C SER A 243 5.68 -4.73 25.23
N CYS A 244 6.05 -5.89 24.69
CA CYS A 244 7.44 -6.35 24.63
C CYS A 244 8.06 -6.10 23.23
N GLY A 245 9.38 -5.92 23.17
CA GLY A 245 10.17 -5.89 21.94
C GLY A 245 10.67 -4.51 21.52
N PHE A 246 11.45 -4.48 20.44
CA PHE A 246 12.09 -3.26 19.92
C PHE A 246 11.11 -2.16 19.52
N THR A 247 9.90 -2.53 19.10
CA THR A 247 8.81 -1.60 18.78
C THR A 247 8.36 -0.77 19.99
N ASN A 248 8.71 -1.20 21.21
CA ASN A 248 8.42 -0.48 22.45
C ASN A 248 9.63 0.30 22.99
N PHE A 249 10.75 0.34 22.26
CA PHE A 249 11.96 1.06 22.69
C PHE A 249 11.71 2.58 22.67
N PRO A 250 11.82 3.28 23.83
CA PRO A 250 11.52 4.70 23.90
C PRO A 250 12.72 5.54 23.42
N THR A 251 13.01 5.54 22.11
CA THR A 251 14.20 6.18 21.50
C THR A 251 14.40 7.63 21.92
N PHE A 252 13.31 8.38 22.08
CA PHE A 252 13.32 9.80 22.44
C PHE A 252 12.79 10.05 23.87
N GLY A 253 12.76 9.00 24.71
CA GLY A 253 12.26 9.03 26.08
C GLY A 253 10.78 8.64 26.22
N LEU A 254 10.38 8.32 27.46
CA LEU A 254 9.05 7.75 27.77
C LEU A 254 7.89 8.70 27.45
N LYS A 255 8.10 10.02 27.54
CA LYS A 255 7.07 11.02 27.22
C LYS A 255 6.80 11.06 25.71
N ALA A 256 7.85 11.08 24.90
CA ALA A 256 7.76 11.04 23.44
C ALA A 256 7.15 9.71 22.97
N PHE A 257 7.52 8.59 23.60
CA PHE A 257 6.96 7.27 23.33
C PHE A 257 5.43 7.23 23.54
N LYS A 258 4.90 7.84 24.62
CA LYS A 258 3.44 7.96 24.84
C LYS A 258 2.74 8.73 23.73
N GLN A 259 3.42 9.70 23.11
CA GLN A 259 2.94 10.46 21.95
C GLN A 259 3.26 9.78 20.62
N LYS A 260 3.65 8.50 20.62
CA LYS A 260 4.00 7.72 19.41
C LYS A 260 5.26 8.22 18.67
N PHE A 261 6.12 9.01 19.31
CA PHE A 261 7.44 9.39 18.80
C PHE A 261 8.51 8.42 19.30
N TYR A 262 8.84 7.44 18.46
CA TYR A 262 9.92 6.49 18.67
C TYR A 262 10.38 5.95 17.31
N PHE A 263 11.55 5.32 17.27
CA PHE A 263 12.01 4.59 16.11
C PHE A 263 11.52 3.15 16.23
N ASP A 264 10.75 2.66 15.26
CA ASP A 264 10.13 1.33 15.29
C ASP A 264 11.11 0.22 14.89
N PHE A 265 12.29 0.61 14.40
CA PHE A 265 13.32 -0.28 13.87
C PHE A 265 12.80 -1.16 12.72
N SER A 266 11.81 -0.69 11.95
CA SER A 266 11.31 -1.42 10.80
C SER A 266 12.23 -1.20 9.60
N ALA A 267 12.87 -2.28 9.15
CA ALA A 267 13.68 -2.24 7.94
C ALA A 267 12.83 -1.94 6.70
N THR A 268 11.55 -2.35 6.70
CA THR A 268 10.59 -1.96 5.65
C THR A 268 10.45 -0.43 5.58
N TYR A 269 10.14 0.26 6.68
CA TYR A 269 9.95 1.72 6.64
C TYR A 269 11.23 2.46 6.29
N VAL A 270 12.39 2.01 6.78
CA VAL A 270 13.68 2.57 6.37
C VAL A 270 13.90 2.37 4.87
N GLY A 271 13.63 1.19 4.32
CA GLY A 271 13.72 0.90 2.89
C GLY A 271 12.76 1.76 2.06
N VAL A 272 11.49 1.88 2.47
CA VAL A 272 10.51 2.76 1.83
C VAL A 272 11.00 4.22 1.85
N GLY A 273 11.55 4.67 2.98
CA GLY A 273 12.14 5.99 3.15
C GLY A 273 13.35 6.29 2.25
N MET A 274 14.07 5.25 1.81
CA MET A 274 15.17 5.37 0.84
C MET A 274 14.68 5.45 -0.61
N ILE A 275 13.48 4.95 -0.94
CA ILE A 275 12.92 4.99 -2.32
C ILE A 275 12.02 6.21 -2.50
N CYS A 276 11.25 6.58 -1.47
CA CYS A 276 10.35 7.73 -1.52
C CYS A 276 11.13 9.05 -1.67
N PRO A 277 10.62 10.01 -2.46
CA PRO A 277 11.20 11.34 -2.53
C PRO A 277 11.28 11.99 -1.14
N TYR A 278 12.34 12.76 -0.87
CA TYR A 278 12.54 13.42 0.42
C TYR A 278 11.33 14.23 0.89
N ILE A 279 10.62 14.90 -0.04
CA ILE A 279 9.43 15.70 0.26
C ILE A 279 8.28 14.88 0.86
N VAL A 280 8.16 13.60 0.49
CA VAL A 280 7.15 12.71 1.06
C VAL A 280 7.45 12.47 2.54
N ASN A 281 8.69 12.09 2.84
CA ASN A 281 9.10 11.74 4.21
C ASN A 281 9.11 12.96 5.13
N THR A 282 9.56 14.12 4.65
CA THR A 282 9.48 15.36 5.43
C THR A 282 8.03 15.81 5.65
N SER A 283 7.14 15.62 4.67
CA SER A 283 5.70 15.91 4.86
C SER A 283 5.05 14.97 5.88
N LEU A 284 5.41 13.68 5.88
CA LEU A 284 4.98 12.72 6.90
C LEU A 284 5.49 13.14 8.29
N LEU A 285 6.76 13.51 8.43
CA LEU A 285 7.31 13.97 9.70
C LEU A 285 6.65 15.27 10.19
N LEU A 286 6.41 16.21 9.28
CA LEU A 286 5.67 17.45 9.59
C LEU A 286 4.26 17.12 10.09
N GLY A 287 3.56 16.21 9.40
CA GLY A 287 2.25 15.73 9.83
C GLY A 287 2.26 15.08 11.20
N ALA A 288 3.29 14.30 11.51
CA ALA A 288 3.48 13.69 12.82
C ALA A 288 3.68 14.74 13.93
N ILE A 289 4.51 15.76 13.68
CA ILE A 289 4.76 16.88 14.62
C ILE A 289 3.47 17.66 14.87
N ILE A 290 2.76 18.05 13.80
CA ILE A 290 1.50 18.81 13.91
C ILE A 290 0.46 18.00 14.69
N SER A 291 0.31 16.72 14.40
CA SER A 291 -0.74 15.89 15.01
C SER A 291 -0.40 15.44 16.41
N TRP A 292 0.58 14.55 16.55
CA TRP A 292 0.90 13.91 17.82
C TRP A 292 1.77 14.77 18.75
N GLY A 293 2.52 15.72 18.19
CA GLY A 293 3.35 16.65 18.95
C GLY A 293 2.56 17.84 19.53
N ILE A 294 1.59 18.37 18.77
CA ILE A 294 0.91 19.62 19.11
C ILE A 294 -0.60 19.42 19.26
N MET A 295 -1.29 18.97 18.21
CA MET A 295 -2.75 18.99 18.13
C MET A 295 -3.43 18.02 19.09
N TRP A 296 -3.01 16.75 19.15
CA TRP A 296 -3.61 15.77 20.05
C TRP A 296 -3.37 16.08 21.52
N PRO A 297 -2.15 16.43 21.97
CA PRO A 297 -1.93 16.88 23.34
C PRO A 297 -2.76 18.13 23.70
N PHE A 298 -2.92 19.06 22.75
CA PHE A 298 -3.75 20.25 22.95
C PHE A 298 -5.23 19.89 23.13
N ILE A 299 -5.79 19.05 22.25
CA ILE A 299 -7.19 18.59 22.36
C ILE A 299 -7.39 17.78 23.65
N GLU A 300 -6.41 16.97 24.03
CA GLU A 300 -6.42 16.21 25.28
C GLU A 300 -6.47 17.12 26.51
N SER A 301 -5.78 18.26 26.49
CA SER A 301 -5.86 19.28 27.56
C SER A 301 -7.26 19.90 27.70
N LYS A 302 -8.14 19.75 26.71
CA LYS A 302 -9.54 20.23 26.71
C LYS A 302 -10.54 19.13 27.06
N LYS A 303 -10.08 17.98 27.56
CA LYS A 303 -10.92 16.92 28.12
C LYS A 303 -11.82 17.49 29.23
N GLY A 304 -13.11 17.18 29.19
CA GLY A 304 -14.15 17.72 30.07
C GLY A 304 -14.85 18.97 29.53
N ILE A 305 -14.24 19.70 28.57
CA ILE A 305 -14.82 20.90 27.96
C ILE A 305 -15.32 20.60 26.54
N TRP A 306 -14.45 19.99 25.72
CA TRP A 306 -14.73 19.69 24.30
C TRP A 306 -15.38 18.32 24.11
N TYR A 307 -15.07 17.38 25.01
CA TYR A 307 -15.66 16.05 25.07
C TYR A 307 -15.69 15.55 26.52
N SER A 308 -16.58 14.61 26.84
CA SER A 308 -16.77 14.17 28.23
C SER A 308 -15.51 13.56 28.84
N ALA A 309 -15.27 13.86 30.12
CA ALA A 309 -14.16 13.30 30.87
C ALA A 309 -14.33 11.81 31.20
N SER A 310 -15.58 11.31 31.22
CA SER A 310 -15.92 9.91 31.53
C SER A 310 -15.65 8.94 30.37
N LEU A 311 -15.44 9.46 29.15
CA LEU A 311 -15.20 8.64 27.96
C LEU A 311 -13.73 8.22 27.86
N SER A 312 -13.52 6.98 27.43
CA SER A 312 -12.19 6.47 27.09
C SER A 312 -11.62 7.23 25.88
N GLY A 313 -10.29 7.41 25.83
CA GLY A 313 -9.63 8.09 24.71
C GLY A 313 -9.78 7.36 23.36
N THR A 314 -10.17 6.09 23.39
CA THR A 314 -10.49 5.25 22.22
C THR A 314 -11.92 5.45 21.71
N SER A 315 -12.79 6.08 22.50
CA SER A 315 -14.13 6.44 22.06
C SER A 315 -14.09 7.51 20.97
N LEU A 316 -14.94 7.34 19.97
CA LEU A 316 -15.09 8.30 18.87
C LEU A 316 -15.78 9.60 19.31
N HIS A 317 -16.50 9.56 20.43
CA HIS A 317 -17.00 10.76 21.12
C HIS A 317 -15.89 11.51 21.88
N ALA A 318 -14.65 11.00 21.85
CA ALA A 318 -13.49 11.60 22.49
C ALA A 318 -12.39 11.89 21.44
N LEU A 319 -11.13 11.84 21.86
CA LEU A 319 -9.96 12.18 21.03
C LEU A 319 -9.89 11.37 19.72
N GLN A 320 -10.36 10.11 19.72
CA GLN A 320 -10.32 9.26 18.53
C GLN A 320 -11.19 9.79 17.39
N GLY A 321 -12.29 10.48 17.69
CA GLY A 321 -13.12 11.15 16.68
C GLY A 321 -12.30 12.17 15.90
N TYR A 322 -11.67 13.12 16.60
CA TYR A 322 -10.82 14.12 15.94
C TYR A 322 -9.72 13.49 15.10
N LYS A 323 -9.02 12.47 15.61
CA LYS A 323 -7.96 11.75 14.87
C LYS A 323 -8.43 11.22 13.52
N VAL A 324 -9.57 10.53 13.53
CA VAL A 324 -10.11 9.89 12.33
C VAL A 324 -10.63 10.93 11.34
N PHE A 325 -11.48 11.85 11.80
CA PHE A 325 -12.17 12.79 10.92
C PHE A 325 -11.25 13.87 10.33
N LEU A 326 -10.31 14.42 11.11
CA LEU A 326 -9.38 15.43 10.57
C LEU A 326 -8.43 14.81 9.53
N ALA A 327 -7.98 13.57 9.74
CA ALA A 327 -7.16 12.85 8.77
C ALA A 327 -7.91 12.66 7.45
N ILE A 328 -9.13 12.11 7.52
CA ILE A 328 -10.00 11.91 6.35
C ILE A 328 -10.26 13.24 5.64
N SER A 329 -10.60 14.29 6.37
CA SER A 329 -10.92 15.59 5.78
C SER A 329 -9.75 16.18 4.99
N THR A 330 -8.54 16.08 5.54
CA THR A 330 -7.30 16.53 4.87
C THR A 330 -7.02 15.69 3.61
N MET A 331 -7.18 14.36 3.69
CA MET A 331 -7.00 13.44 2.55
C MET A 331 -8.00 13.72 1.42
N LEU A 332 -9.26 13.97 1.78
CA LEU A 332 -10.30 14.30 0.81
C LEU A 332 -10.06 15.64 0.15
N GLY A 333 -9.64 16.67 0.90
CA GLY A 333 -9.31 17.98 0.34
C GLY A 333 -8.17 17.91 -0.68
N ASP A 334 -7.12 17.14 -0.37
CA ASP A 334 -6.01 16.91 -1.28
C ASP A 334 -6.43 16.16 -2.56
N GLY A 335 -7.10 15.03 -2.38
CA GLY A 335 -7.49 14.18 -3.50
C GLY A 335 -8.53 14.84 -4.41
N LEU A 336 -9.52 15.53 -3.85
CA LEU A 336 -10.50 16.29 -4.63
C LEU A 336 -9.86 17.44 -5.41
N PHE A 337 -8.89 18.15 -4.83
CA PHE A 337 -8.16 19.18 -5.56
C PHE A 337 -7.53 18.61 -6.83
N HIS A 338 -6.83 17.47 -6.73
CA HIS A 338 -6.17 16.85 -7.87
C HIS A 338 -7.17 16.35 -8.93
N VAL A 339 -8.30 15.78 -8.51
CA VAL A 339 -9.38 15.37 -9.43
C VAL A 339 -9.93 16.58 -10.18
N ILE A 340 -10.32 17.63 -9.45
CA ILE A 340 -10.90 18.85 -10.03
C ILE A 340 -9.91 19.55 -10.95
N TYR A 341 -8.67 19.76 -10.50
CA TYR A 341 -7.61 20.40 -11.29
C TYR A 341 -7.36 19.65 -12.60
N MET A 342 -7.33 18.31 -12.56
CA MET A 342 -7.14 17.50 -13.77
C MET A 342 -8.33 17.56 -14.72
N LEU A 343 -9.56 17.53 -14.20
CA LEU A 343 -10.76 17.70 -15.01
C LEU A 343 -10.76 19.06 -15.70
N LEU A 344 -10.49 20.14 -14.97
CA LEU A 344 -10.38 21.50 -15.51
C LEU A 344 -9.31 21.58 -16.60
N LYS A 345 -8.12 21.04 -16.35
CA LYS A 345 -7.03 21.04 -17.35
C LYS A 345 -7.38 20.25 -18.61
N THR A 346 -8.09 19.14 -18.45
CA THR A 346 -8.55 18.32 -19.57
C THR A 346 -9.63 19.04 -20.38
N LEU A 347 -10.59 19.68 -19.70
CA LEU A 347 -11.64 20.49 -20.34
C LEU A 347 -11.06 21.69 -21.08
N ILE A 348 -10.09 22.41 -20.48
CA ILE A 348 -9.40 23.52 -21.14
C ILE A 348 -8.65 23.04 -22.38
N ASN A 349 -7.93 21.93 -22.28
CA ASN A 349 -7.22 21.34 -23.42
C ASN A 349 -8.17 20.91 -24.53
N LEU A 350 -9.32 20.32 -24.20
CA LEU A 350 -10.35 19.95 -25.17
C LEU A 350 -10.95 21.19 -25.84
N ALA A 351 -11.36 22.21 -25.05
CA ALA A 351 -11.94 23.44 -25.56
C ALA A 351 -10.95 24.23 -26.45
N THR A 352 -9.67 24.25 -26.09
CA THR A 352 -8.62 24.87 -26.93
C THR A 352 -8.31 24.03 -28.17
N GLN A 353 -8.44 22.70 -28.13
CA GLN A 353 -8.37 21.83 -29.31
C GLN A 353 -9.54 22.06 -30.28
N THR A 354 -10.77 22.26 -29.76
CA THR A 354 -11.94 22.56 -30.61
C THR A 354 -11.82 23.94 -31.27
N SER A 355 -11.21 24.92 -30.58
CA SER A 355 -10.98 26.27 -31.12
C SER A 355 -9.78 26.36 -32.09
N SER A 356 -8.78 25.47 -31.95
CA SER A 356 -7.60 25.41 -32.82
C SER A 356 -7.72 24.45 -34.00
N SER A 357 -8.81 23.68 -34.11
CA SER A 357 -9.08 22.80 -35.26
C SER A 357 -9.26 23.55 -36.59
N SER A 358 -9.45 24.88 -36.56
CA SER A 358 -9.44 25.72 -37.77
C SER A 358 -8.05 26.26 -38.15
N LYS A 359 -7.01 26.16 -37.30
CA LYS A 359 -5.66 26.68 -37.58
C LYS A 359 -4.58 25.87 -36.84
N ARG A 360 -4.24 24.68 -37.33
CA ARG A 360 -2.88 24.08 -37.33
C ARG A 360 -2.93 22.61 -37.77
N LYS A 361 -2.72 22.38 -39.07
CA LYS A 361 -1.78 21.34 -39.51
C LYS A 361 -0.37 21.81 -39.10
N ASP A 362 0.44 20.87 -38.65
CA ASP A 362 1.84 21.02 -38.20
C ASP A 362 2.08 21.90 -36.98
N SER A 363 2.16 21.26 -35.80
CA SER A 363 3.27 21.46 -34.84
C SER A 363 3.10 20.56 -33.61
N SER A 364 3.87 19.48 -33.59
CA SER A 364 4.25 18.75 -32.38
C SER A 364 5.10 19.65 -31.49
N VAL A 365 4.48 20.29 -30.48
CA VAL A 365 5.22 21.07 -29.47
C VAL A 365 5.27 20.28 -28.17
N VAL A 366 6.33 19.49 -28.05
CA VAL A 366 6.93 19.16 -26.76
C VAL A 366 7.55 20.45 -26.24
N ALA A 367 7.09 20.94 -25.09
CA ALA A 367 7.75 22.06 -24.43
C ALA A 367 9.13 21.62 -23.92
N PRO A 368 10.22 22.37 -24.19
CA PRO A 368 11.58 22.00 -23.84
C PRO A 368 12.00 22.60 -22.50
N GLU A 369 12.07 21.78 -21.45
CA GLU A 369 12.91 22.04 -20.28
C GLU A 369 13.49 20.70 -19.79
N ASP A 370 14.71 20.40 -20.26
CA ASP A 370 15.82 19.77 -19.51
C ASP A 370 16.84 19.19 -20.51
N LEU A 371 17.81 20.03 -20.90
CA LEU A 371 18.91 19.73 -21.82
C LEU A 371 20.00 18.80 -21.24
N ASP A 372 19.66 18.01 -20.21
CA ASP A 372 20.51 16.97 -19.61
C ASP A 372 20.00 15.53 -19.95
N ALA A 373 18.94 15.45 -20.78
CA ALA A 373 18.14 14.24 -21.05
C ALA A 373 18.63 13.36 -22.23
N GLY A 374 19.92 13.42 -22.57
CA GLY A 374 20.45 12.72 -23.75
C GLY A 374 20.62 11.20 -23.62
N ILE A 375 20.72 10.67 -22.39
CA ILE A 375 21.10 9.26 -22.14
C ILE A 375 20.12 8.55 -21.19
N THR A 376 19.20 9.29 -20.53
CA THR A 376 18.10 8.78 -19.69
C THR A 376 16.97 8.07 -20.47
N ASN A 377 17.14 7.83 -21.76
CA ASN A 377 16.04 7.59 -22.70
C ASN A 377 15.64 6.11 -22.86
N TYR A 378 16.56 5.13 -22.84
CA TYR A 378 16.22 3.77 -23.31
C TYR A 378 15.27 2.98 -22.38
N ASP A 379 15.59 2.86 -21.09
CA ASP A 379 14.75 2.14 -20.11
C ASP A 379 13.33 2.73 -20.05
N GLU A 380 13.25 4.05 -19.94
CA GLU A 380 11.97 4.75 -19.84
C GLU A 380 11.18 4.68 -21.15
N GLN A 381 11.83 4.87 -22.31
CA GLN A 381 11.19 4.69 -23.62
C GLN A 381 10.63 3.29 -23.80
N ARG A 382 11.43 2.26 -23.52
CA ARG A 382 10.99 0.86 -23.69
C ARG A 382 9.86 0.51 -22.74
N ARG A 383 9.92 0.93 -21.47
CA ARG A 383 8.81 0.74 -20.52
C ARG A 383 7.55 1.46 -20.96
N ASN A 384 7.67 2.70 -21.43
CA ASN A 384 6.55 3.48 -21.97
C ASN A 384 5.94 2.82 -23.20
N GLU A 385 6.76 2.30 -24.12
CA GLU A 385 6.29 1.61 -25.32
C GLU A 385 5.40 0.41 -24.95
N PHE A 386 5.88 -0.51 -24.11
CA PHE A 386 5.12 -1.69 -23.71
C PHE A 386 3.88 -1.34 -22.88
N PHE A 387 3.98 -0.37 -21.98
CA PHE A 387 2.86 0.07 -21.16
C PHE A 387 1.76 0.77 -21.97
N LEU A 388 2.14 1.43 -23.07
CA LEU A 388 1.23 2.09 -23.98
C LEU A 388 0.75 1.20 -25.14
N LYS A 389 1.42 0.09 -25.46
CA LYS A 389 1.02 -0.83 -26.53
C LYS A 389 -0.24 -1.61 -26.19
N ASP A 390 -0.26 -2.28 -25.04
CA ASP A 390 -1.37 -3.15 -24.64
C ASP A 390 -2.35 -2.42 -23.71
N GLN A 391 -2.97 -1.35 -24.21
CA GLN A 391 -3.94 -0.62 -23.41
C GLN A 391 -5.28 -1.32 -23.30
N ILE A 392 -5.88 -1.16 -22.12
CA ILE A 392 -7.28 -1.51 -21.90
C ILE A 392 -8.09 -0.32 -22.43
N PRO A 393 -8.99 -0.52 -23.41
CA PRO A 393 -9.79 0.56 -23.95
C PRO A 393 -10.63 1.22 -22.85
N ILE A 394 -10.70 2.55 -22.83
CA ILE A 394 -11.45 3.30 -21.82
C ILE A 394 -12.93 2.91 -21.83
N TRP A 395 -13.51 2.66 -23.01
CA TRP A 395 -14.89 2.18 -23.13
C TRP A 395 -15.13 0.85 -22.42
N VAL A 396 -14.17 -0.09 -22.47
CA VAL A 396 -14.27 -1.36 -21.72
C VAL A 396 -14.23 -1.10 -20.21
N ALA A 397 -13.37 -0.17 -19.77
CA ALA A 397 -13.31 0.23 -18.37
C ALA A 397 -14.65 0.83 -17.89
N LEU A 398 -15.21 1.76 -18.66
CA LEU A 398 -16.47 2.44 -18.34
C LEU A 398 -17.68 1.49 -18.37
N LEU A 399 -17.80 0.67 -19.42
CA LEU A 399 -18.89 -0.32 -19.53
C LEU A 399 -18.81 -1.37 -18.44
N GLY A 400 -17.61 -1.87 -18.11
CA GLY A 400 -17.41 -2.81 -17.01
C GLY A 400 -17.77 -2.19 -15.65
N TYR A 401 -17.38 -0.94 -15.42
CA TYR A 401 -17.76 -0.20 -14.21
C TYR A 401 -19.28 -0.03 -14.10
N VAL A 402 -19.93 0.51 -15.15
CA VAL A 402 -21.38 0.75 -15.16
C VAL A 402 -22.16 -0.54 -15.06
N GLY A 403 -21.74 -1.60 -15.76
CA GLY A 403 -22.38 -2.91 -15.71
C GLY A 403 -22.33 -3.54 -14.32
N LEU A 404 -21.15 -3.57 -13.70
CA LEU A 404 -21.00 -4.10 -12.33
C LEU A 404 -21.71 -3.22 -11.30
N ALA A 405 -21.70 -1.91 -11.47
CA ALA A 405 -22.45 -0.99 -10.62
C ALA A 405 -23.97 -1.25 -10.72
N ALA A 406 -24.52 -1.40 -11.93
CA ALA A 406 -25.93 -1.71 -12.14
C ALA A 406 -26.34 -3.03 -11.48
N ILE A 407 -25.52 -4.08 -11.62
CA ILE A 407 -25.76 -5.37 -10.95
C ILE A 407 -25.78 -5.17 -9.44
N SER A 408 -24.78 -4.48 -8.88
CA SER A 408 -24.68 -4.23 -7.44
C SER A 408 -25.82 -3.37 -6.87
N ILE A 409 -26.26 -2.35 -7.62
CA ILE A 409 -27.41 -1.50 -7.25
C ILE A 409 -28.69 -2.32 -7.09
N ILE A 410 -28.83 -3.41 -7.85
CA ILE A 410 -29.99 -4.31 -7.77
C ILE A 410 -29.79 -5.35 -6.66
N THR A 411 -28.62 -5.98 -6.59
CA THR A 411 -28.40 -7.18 -5.75
C THR A 411 -28.01 -6.86 -4.31
N VAL A 412 -27.26 -5.79 -4.03
CA VAL A 412 -26.86 -5.43 -2.66
C VAL A 412 -28.08 -5.13 -1.76
N PRO A 413 -29.12 -4.41 -2.22
CA PRO A 413 -30.38 -4.25 -1.47
C PRO A 413 -31.09 -5.57 -1.14
N LEU A 414 -30.93 -6.60 -1.97
CA LEU A 414 -31.51 -7.93 -1.71
C LEU A 414 -30.75 -8.68 -0.61
N ILE A 415 -29.43 -8.44 -0.49
CA ILE A 415 -28.61 -9.01 0.59
C ILE A 415 -28.81 -8.20 1.88
N PHE A 416 -28.90 -6.87 1.78
CA PHE A 416 -29.00 -5.93 2.90
C PHE A 416 -30.23 -5.04 2.73
N HIS A 417 -31.39 -5.50 3.17
CA HIS A 417 -32.67 -4.79 3.02
C HIS A 417 -32.68 -3.32 3.48
N PRO A 418 -31.95 -2.90 4.55
CA PRO A 418 -31.84 -1.48 4.91
C PRO A 418 -31.26 -0.59 3.80
N LEU A 419 -30.41 -1.12 2.92
CA LEU A 419 -29.81 -0.37 1.83
C LEU A 419 -30.73 -0.38 0.60
N LYS A 420 -31.29 0.78 0.26
CA LYS A 420 -32.03 0.97 -0.99
C LYS A 420 -31.12 1.26 -2.19
N TRP A 421 -31.62 1.07 -3.41
CA TRP A 421 -30.89 1.25 -4.68
C TRP A 421 -30.17 2.60 -4.80
N TYR A 422 -30.81 3.69 -4.35
CA TYR A 422 -30.24 5.03 -4.43
C TYR A 422 -29.04 5.23 -3.49
N HIS A 423 -29.01 4.55 -2.33
CA HIS A 423 -27.84 4.58 -1.44
C HIS A 423 -26.63 3.94 -2.13
N ILE A 424 -26.84 2.78 -2.76
CA ILE A 424 -25.77 2.09 -3.51
C ILE A 424 -25.32 2.95 -4.68
N LEU A 425 -26.24 3.55 -5.44
CA LEU A 425 -25.90 4.50 -6.49
C LEU A 425 -24.98 5.62 -5.97
N THR A 426 -25.29 6.23 -4.83
CA THR A 426 -24.44 7.25 -4.20
C THR A 426 -23.06 6.71 -3.84
N VAL A 427 -22.96 5.51 -3.23
CA VAL A 427 -21.65 4.88 -2.94
C VAL A 427 -20.82 4.76 -4.21
N TYR A 428 -21.43 4.25 -5.29
CA TYR A 428 -20.73 4.06 -6.55
C TYR A 428 -20.32 5.40 -7.19
N VAL A 429 -21.14 6.44 -7.16
CA VAL A 429 -20.74 7.78 -7.65
C VAL A 429 -19.51 8.32 -6.89
N MET A 430 -19.43 8.09 -5.58
CA MET A 430 -18.32 8.56 -4.76
C MET A 430 -17.06 7.68 -4.88
N ALA A 431 -17.21 6.38 -5.14
CA ALA A 431 -16.12 5.41 -5.02
C ALA A 431 -14.92 5.65 -5.97
N PRO A 432 -15.08 6.07 -7.24
CA PRO A 432 -13.94 6.38 -8.11
C PRO A 432 -13.06 7.52 -7.57
N VAL A 433 -13.68 8.53 -6.94
CA VAL A 433 -12.94 9.64 -6.33
C VAL A 433 -12.10 9.11 -5.17
N PHE A 434 -12.71 8.35 -4.25
CA PHE A 434 -11.98 7.78 -3.12
C PHE A 434 -10.95 6.74 -3.55
N GLY A 435 -11.22 5.97 -4.60
CA GLY A 435 -10.29 5.05 -5.23
C GLY A 435 -9.05 5.76 -5.75
N PHE A 436 -9.23 6.90 -6.42
CA PHE A 436 -8.11 7.76 -6.83
C PHE A 436 -7.32 8.31 -5.64
N CYS A 437 -8.00 8.89 -4.64
CA CYS A 437 -7.35 9.45 -3.45
C CYS A 437 -6.51 8.39 -2.72
N ASN A 438 -7.06 7.19 -2.55
CA ASN A 438 -6.38 6.09 -1.89
C ASN A 438 -5.18 5.59 -2.68
N ALA A 439 -5.37 5.31 -3.98
CA ALA A 439 -4.28 4.84 -4.83
C ALA A 439 -3.16 5.90 -4.91
N TYR A 440 -3.50 7.19 -4.93
CA TYR A 440 -2.54 8.29 -4.93
C TYR A 440 -1.72 8.33 -3.63
N GLY A 441 -2.39 8.29 -2.48
CA GLY A 441 -1.73 8.22 -1.17
C GLY A 441 -0.80 7.01 -1.06
N CYS A 442 -1.30 5.83 -1.44
CA CYS A 442 -0.52 4.60 -1.47
C CYS A 442 0.69 4.70 -2.41
N GLY A 443 0.55 5.33 -3.58
CA GLY A 443 1.65 5.55 -4.51
C GLY A 443 2.76 6.46 -3.98
N LEU A 444 2.45 7.34 -3.03
CA LEU A 444 3.43 8.22 -2.37
C LEU A 444 4.10 7.53 -1.17
N THR A 445 3.34 6.85 -0.31
CA THR A 445 3.79 6.43 1.03
C THR A 445 3.81 4.93 1.26
N ASP A 446 3.35 4.12 0.30
CA ASP A 446 3.12 2.67 0.41
C ASP A 446 1.96 2.26 1.34
N TRP A 447 1.16 3.22 1.81
CA TRP A 447 0.05 2.97 2.73
C TRP A 447 -1.32 3.08 2.05
N SER A 448 -2.08 1.98 2.09
CA SER A 448 -3.51 1.98 1.73
C SER A 448 -4.37 2.39 2.92
N LEU A 449 -5.24 3.36 2.68
CA LEU A 449 -6.19 3.95 3.63
C LEU A 449 -7.63 3.49 3.35
N ALA A 450 -7.81 2.40 2.60
CA ALA A 450 -9.13 1.86 2.21
C ALA A 450 -10.08 1.69 3.41
N SER A 451 -9.55 1.26 4.55
CA SER A 451 -10.29 1.14 5.82
C SER A 451 -10.86 2.48 6.29
N ASN A 452 -10.13 3.59 6.13
CA ASN A 452 -10.60 4.92 6.54
C ASN A 452 -11.70 5.45 5.62
N TYR A 453 -11.59 5.25 4.30
CA TYR A 453 -12.69 5.55 3.37
C TYR A 453 -13.92 4.67 3.61
N GLY A 454 -13.72 3.41 4.01
CA GLY A 454 -14.79 2.54 4.48
C GLY A 454 -15.53 3.12 5.69
N LYS A 455 -14.81 3.63 6.69
CA LYS A 455 -15.40 4.29 7.86
C LYS A 455 -16.20 5.54 7.49
N VAL A 456 -15.76 6.32 6.50
CA VAL A 456 -16.56 7.44 5.98
C VAL A 456 -17.92 6.95 5.49
N ALA A 457 -17.94 5.85 4.72
CA ALA A 457 -19.19 5.25 4.28
C ALA A 457 -20.05 4.77 5.46
N ILE A 458 -19.45 4.18 6.52
CA ILE A 458 -20.20 3.84 7.73
C ILE A 458 -20.98 5.05 8.24
N ILE A 459 -20.28 6.16 8.49
CA ILE A 459 -20.89 7.35 9.11
C ILE A 459 -21.97 7.96 8.23
N ILE A 460 -21.72 8.12 6.92
CA ILE A 460 -22.69 8.71 5.99
C ILE A 460 -23.97 7.87 5.92
N PHE A 461 -23.84 6.56 5.69
CA PHE A 461 -24.99 5.70 5.43
C PHE A 461 -25.70 5.26 6.72
N SER A 462 -24.97 5.11 7.84
CA SER A 462 -25.60 4.92 9.15
C SER A 462 -26.41 6.14 9.58
N ALA A 463 -25.88 7.36 9.38
CA ALA A 463 -26.61 8.59 9.72
C ALA A 463 -27.85 8.79 8.86
N TRP A 464 -27.76 8.47 7.56
CA TRP A 464 -28.88 8.65 6.63
C TRP A 464 -30.05 7.73 6.96
N ILE A 465 -29.78 6.46 7.31
CA ILE A 465 -30.83 5.46 7.56
C ILE A 465 -31.34 5.51 9.00
N GLY A 466 -30.44 5.79 9.96
CA GLY A 466 -30.78 5.86 11.38
C GLY A 466 -30.95 4.49 12.04
N LEU A 467 -30.91 4.49 13.37
CA LEU A 467 -30.93 3.26 14.16
C LEU A 467 -32.19 2.39 13.98
N PRO A 468 -33.43 2.96 13.93
CA PRO A 468 -34.66 2.17 13.84
C PRO A 468 -34.83 1.41 12.52
N GLN A 469 -34.17 1.86 11.44
CA GLN A 469 -34.32 1.28 10.10
C GLN A 469 -33.14 0.38 9.70
N GLY A 470 -32.31 -0.04 10.66
CA GLY A 470 -31.15 -0.90 10.38
C GLY A 470 -29.88 -0.14 9.96
N GLY A 471 -29.72 1.13 10.38
CA GLY A 471 -28.59 1.98 9.98
C GLY A 471 -27.21 1.44 10.35
N VAL A 472 -27.09 0.62 11.39
CA VAL A 472 -25.81 -0.04 11.75
C VAL A 472 -25.44 -1.05 10.67
N LEU A 473 -26.37 -1.93 10.30
CA LEU A 473 -26.16 -2.93 9.27
C LEU A 473 -25.89 -2.28 7.91
N ALA A 474 -26.65 -1.23 7.58
CA ALA A 474 -26.49 -0.51 6.34
C ALA A 474 -25.13 0.18 6.20
N GLY A 475 -24.67 0.87 7.25
CA GLY A 475 -23.36 1.53 7.24
C GLY A 475 -22.20 0.53 7.14
N LEU A 476 -22.28 -0.61 7.84
CA LEU A 476 -21.29 -1.67 7.73
C LEU A 476 -21.26 -2.30 6.33
N ALA A 477 -22.42 -2.49 5.69
CA ALA A 477 -22.50 -2.99 4.33
C ALA A 477 -21.98 -1.97 3.31
N ALA A 478 -22.33 -0.68 3.44
CA ALA A 478 -21.81 0.40 2.59
C ALA A 478 -20.28 0.57 2.74
N CYS A 479 -19.76 0.38 3.96
CA CYS A 479 -18.34 0.27 4.22
C CYS A 479 -17.69 -0.87 3.44
N GLY A 480 -18.32 -2.05 3.41
CA GLY A 480 -17.82 -3.17 2.62
C GLY A 480 -17.75 -2.87 1.13
N VAL A 481 -18.77 -2.22 0.58
CA VAL A 481 -18.76 -1.77 -0.83
C VAL A 481 -17.59 -0.80 -1.06
N MET A 482 -17.48 0.25 -0.24
CA MET A 482 -16.46 1.28 -0.41
C MET A 482 -15.03 0.73 -0.21
N MET A 483 -14.80 -0.02 0.87
CA MET A 483 -13.48 -0.55 1.22
C MET A 483 -12.96 -1.52 0.15
N ASN A 484 -13.80 -2.39 -0.41
CA ASN A 484 -13.39 -3.29 -1.49
C ASN A 484 -13.04 -2.54 -2.77
N ILE A 485 -13.85 -1.57 -3.19
CA ILE A 485 -13.59 -0.77 -4.41
C ILE A 485 -12.27 -0.01 -4.26
N VAL A 486 -12.08 0.66 -3.12
CA VAL A 486 -10.94 1.53 -2.87
C VAL A 486 -9.63 0.73 -2.65
N SER A 487 -9.71 -0.43 -2.01
CA SER A 487 -8.55 -1.33 -1.82
C SER A 487 -8.10 -1.92 -3.16
N THR A 488 -9.01 -2.55 -3.90
CA THR A 488 -8.68 -3.21 -5.18
C THR A 488 -8.20 -2.23 -6.25
N ALA A 489 -8.71 -0.99 -6.24
CA ALA A 489 -8.19 0.09 -7.09
C ALA A 489 -6.72 0.43 -6.76
N SER A 490 -6.36 0.50 -5.48
CA SER A 490 -4.99 0.76 -5.04
C SER A 490 -4.06 -0.41 -5.38
N ASP A 491 -4.50 -1.65 -5.10
CA ASP A 491 -3.72 -2.86 -5.34
C ASP A 491 -3.41 -3.03 -6.84
N LEU A 492 -4.40 -2.82 -7.71
CA LEU A 492 -4.21 -2.86 -9.17
C LEU A 492 -3.22 -1.78 -9.64
N MET A 493 -3.23 -0.58 -9.05
CA MET A 493 -2.29 0.47 -9.44
C MET A 493 -0.85 0.16 -9.01
N GLN A 494 -0.69 -0.43 -7.83
CA GLN A 494 0.60 -0.96 -7.38
C GLN A 494 1.11 -2.07 -8.30
N ASP A 495 0.25 -3.00 -8.72
CA ASP A 495 0.61 -4.04 -9.68
C ASP A 495 0.90 -3.47 -11.07
N PHE A 496 0.21 -2.41 -11.51
CA PHE A 496 0.59 -1.69 -12.73
C PHE A 496 1.98 -1.07 -12.63
N LYS A 497 2.40 -0.60 -11.44
CA LYS A 497 3.78 -0.13 -11.23
C LYS A 497 4.77 -1.29 -11.34
N THR A 498 4.51 -2.42 -10.69
CA THR A 498 5.36 -3.61 -10.79
C THR A 498 5.45 -4.07 -12.25
N GLY A 499 4.31 -4.17 -12.94
CA GLY A 499 4.25 -4.54 -14.34
C GLY A 499 4.98 -3.58 -15.27
N TYR A 500 4.88 -2.26 -15.03
CA TYR A 500 5.64 -1.25 -15.77
C TYR A 500 7.15 -1.47 -15.66
N LEU A 501 7.66 -1.79 -14.47
CA LEU A 501 9.07 -2.04 -14.22
C LEU A 501 9.56 -3.43 -14.64
N THR A 502 8.67 -4.41 -14.86
CA THR A 502 9.00 -5.75 -15.38
C THR A 502 8.66 -5.94 -16.85
N LEU A 503 8.25 -4.89 -17.57
CA LEU A 503 7.70 -4.96 -18.93
C LEU A 503 6.55 -5.98 -19.07
N SER A 504 5.72 -6.11 -18.03
CA SER A 504 4.49 -6.88 -18.09
C SER A 504 3.38 -6.05 -18.71
N SER A 505 2.56 -6.69 -19.52
CA SER A 505 1.47 -6.03 -20.23
C SER A 505 0.39 -5.55 -19.25
N PRO A 506 -0.13 -4.32 -19.37
CA PRO A 506 -1.24 -3.86 -18.55
C PRO A 506 -2.49 -4.74 -18.68
N ARG A 507 -2.72 -5.37 -19.83
CA ARG A 507 -3.81 -6.35 -19.99
C ARG A 507 -3.56 -7.59 -19.15
N SER A 508 -2.35 -8.11 -19.15
CA SER A 508 -1.99 -9.26 -18.31
C SER A 508 -2.15 -8.94 -16.83
N MET A 509 -1.71 -7.76 -16.37
CA MET A 509 -1.90 -7.34 -14.97
C MET A 509 -3.38 -7.25 -14.59
N PHE A 510 -4.21 -6.68 -15.46
CA PHE A 510 -5.66 -6.57 -15.20
C PHE A 510 -6.33 -7.94 -15.14
N PHE A 511 -6.06 -8.84 -16.10
CA PHE A 511 -6.63 -10.19 -16.07
C PHE A 511 -6.13 -11.01 -14.88
N SER A 512 -4.85 -10.89 -14.50
CA SER A 512 -4.31 -11.52 -13.30
C SER A 512 -4.99 -11.01 -12.03
N GLN A 513 -5.26 -9.70 -11.94
CA GLN A 513 -6.04 -9.12 -10.85
C GLN A 513 -7.46 -9.68 -10.83
N VAL A 514 -8.17 -9.73 -11.97
CA VAL A 514 -9.51 -10.34 -12.07
C VAL A 514 -9.50 -11.79 -11.58
N CYS A 515 -8.53 -12.61 -12.03
CA CYS A 515 -8.40 -14.00 -11.60
C CYS A 515 -8.11 -14.11 -10.08
N GLY A 516 -7.16 -13.32 -9.58
CA GLY A 516 -6.79 -13.33 -8.16
C GLY A 516 -7.91 -12.81 -7.25
N THR A 517 -8.63 -11.76 -7.66
CA THR A 517 -9.84 -11.27 -6.98
C THR A 517 -10.89 -12.36 -6.93
N ALA A 518 -11.16 -13.06 -8.04
CA ALA A 518 -12.12 -14.18 -8.07
C ALA A 518 -11.72 -15.30 -7.10
N MET A 519 -10.42 -15.67 -7.06
CA MET A 519 -9.90 -16.62 -6.08
C MET A 519 -10.11 -16.10 -4.65
N GLY A 520 -9.82 -14.84 -4.38
CA GLY A 520 -10.02 -14.19 -3.07
C GLY A 520 -11.48 -14.17 -2.61
N CYS A 521 -12.43 -13.88 -3.51
CA CYS A 521 -13.87 -13.86 -3.21
C CYS A 521 -14.38 -15.23 -2.73
N VAL A 522 -13.73 -16.33 -3.14
CA VAL A 522 -14.06 -17.70 -2.71
C VAL A 522 -13.22 -18.12 -1.51
N LEU A 523 -11.90 -18.00 -1.60
CA LEU A 523 -10.96 -18.47 -0.58
C LEU A 523 -11.10 -17.71 0.75
N SER A 524 -11.29 -16.39 0.71
CA SER A 524 -11.36 -15.59 1.94
C SER A 524 -12.54 -15.98 2.83
N PRO A 525 -13.80 -16.06 2.34
CA PRO A 525 -14.92 -16.56 3.14
C PRO A 525 -14.73 -18.00 3.61
N LEU A 526 -14.18 -18.89 2.78
CA LEU A 526 -13.95 -20.30 3.14
C LEU A 526 -12.96 -20.43 4.29
N VAL A 527 -11.79 -19.78 4.19
CA VAL A 527 -10.78 -19.77 5.24
C VAL A 527 -11.34 -19.16 6.52
N PHE A 528 -12.00 -18.00 6.42
CA PHE A 528 -12.66 -17.38 7.56
C PHE A 528 -13.69 -18.33 8.21
N TRP A 529 -14.48 -19.06 7.42
CA TRP A 529 -15.50 -19.97 7.96
C TRP A 529 -14.91 -21.12 8.76
N ILE A 530 -13.72 -21.61 8.38
CA ILE A 530 -12.96 -22.59 9.18
C ILE A 530 -12.68 -22.01 10.57
N PHE A 531 -12.14 -20.79 10.66
CA PHE A 531 -11.90 -20.13 11.94
C PHE A 531 -13.20 -19.86 12.71
N TYR A 532 -14.25 -19.40 12.02
CA TYR A 532 -15.54 -19.06 12.63
C TYR A 532 -16.27 -20.25 13.26
N LYS A 533 -16.07 -21.45 12.71
CA LYS A 533 -16.60 -22.72 13.23
C LYS A 533 -15.71 -23.34 14.29
N ALA A 534 -14.39 -23.22 14.16
CA ALA A 534 -13.43 -23.83 15.08
C ALA A 534 -13.25 -23.02 16.38
N TYR A 535 -13.42 -21.70 16.35
CA TYR A 535 -13.14 -20.82 17.49
C TYR A 535 -14.28 -19.83 17.78
N PRO A 536 -14.44 -19.41 19.05
CA PRO A 536 -15.34 -18.32 19.42
C PRO A 536 -14.74 -16.97 18.99
N LEU A 537 -14.82 -16.67 17.70
CA LEU A 537 -14.29 -15.42 17.15
C LEU A 537 -14.99 -14.20 17.74
N GLY A 538 -14.21 -13.18 18.08
CA GLY A 538 -14.69 -11.91 18.61
C GLY A 538 -14.70 -11.81 20.12
N ASP A 539 -14.35 -12.88 20.85
CA ASP A 539 -14.20 -12.82 22.31
C ASP A 539 -12.92 -12.02 22.68
N PRO A 540 -13.02 -10.89 23.42
CA PRO A 540 -11.85 -10.11 23.82
C PRO A 540 -10.81 -10.91 24.61
N ASN A 541 -11.24 -11.96 25.33
CA ASN A 541 -10.36 -12.84 26.11
C ASN A 541 -9.98 -14.13 25.36
N GLY A 542 -10.49 -14.31 24.14
CA GLY A 542 -10.25 -15.49 23.31
C GLY A 542 -8.98 -15.39 22.48
N THR A 543 -8.61 -16.50 21.83
CA THR A 543 -7.43 -16.59 20.94
C THR A 543 -7.52 -15.66 19.73
N TYR A 544 -8.74 -15.34 19.28
CA TYR A 544 -9.02 -14.54 18.09
C TYR A 544 -10.02 -13.43 18.42
N PRO A 545 -9.57 -12.32 19.03
CA PRO A 545 -10.45 -11.27 19.53
C PRO A 545 -11.10 -10.42 18.44
N ALA A 546 -10.58 -10.46 17.20
CA ALA A 546 -11.08 -9.65 16.08
C ALA A 546 -11.28 -8.16 16.47
N PRO A 547 -10.23 -7.47 16.91
CA PRO A 547 -10.33 -6.18 17.62
C PRO A 547 -11.02 -5.09 16.81
N PHE A 548 -10.95 -5.16 15.48
CA PHE A 548 -11.60 -4.19 14.59
C PHE A 548 -13.10 -4.41 14.43
N ALA A 549 -13.63 -5.60 14.68
CA ALA A 549 -15.06 -5.87 14.50
C ALA A 549 -15.93 -5.03 15.45
N GLY A 550 -15.57 -4.99 16.74
CA GLY A 550 -16.24 -4.16 17.73
C GLY A 550 -16.10 -2.66 17.42
N ILE A 551 -14.92 -2.21 16.98
CA ILE A 551 -14.68 -0.80 16.64
C ILE A 551 -15.55 -0.38 15.44
N TYR A 552 -15.65 -1.21 14.40
CA TYR A 552 -16.49 -0.91 13.23
C TYR A 552 -17.97 -0.87 13.58
N ARG A 553 -18.44 -1.80 14.41
CA ARG A 553 -19.83 -1.78 14.89
C ARG A 553 -20.11 -0.52 15.73
N ALA A 554 -19.21 -0.16 16.64
CA ALA A 554 -19.32 1.06 17.44
C ALA A 554 -19.33 2.32 16.56
N MET A 555 -18.54 2.37 15.49
CA MET A 555 -18.58 3.44 14.48
C MET A 555 -19.94 3.53 13.79
N ALA A 556 -20.53 2.39 13.47
CA ALA A 556 -21.84 2.34 12.82
C ALA A 556 -22.96 2.80 13.76
N LEU A 557 -22.91 2.40 15.04
CA LEU A 557 -23.81 2.90 16.08
C LEU A 557 -23.71 4.42 16.23
N LEU A 558 -22.49 4.95 16.38
CA LEU A 558 -22.25 6.39 16.41
C LEU A 558 -22.80 7.08 15.15
N GLY A 559 -22.56 6.49 13.99
CA GLY A 559 -23.04 7.00 12.72
C GLY A 559 -24.55 7.19 12.72
N THR A 560 -25.31 6.28 13.34
CA THR A 560 -26.77 6.41 13.42
C THR A 560 -27.27 7.59 14.25
N GLU A 561 -26.43 8.14 15.13
CA GLU A 561 -26.73 9.36 15.90
C GLU A 561 -26.48 10.66 15.11
N GLY A 562 -25.87 10.54 13.92
CA GLY A 562 -25.59 11.67 13.02
C GLY A 562 -24.35 12.48 13.39
N VAL A 563 -24.03 13.49 12.56
CA VAL A 563 -22.82 14.32 12.70
C VAL A 563 -22.85 15.18 13.97
N SER A 564 -24.04 15.39 14.56
CA SER A 564 -24.24 16.09 15.82
C SER A 564 -23.68 15.36 17.04
N SER A 565 -23.44 14.04 16.95
CA SER A 565 -22.84 13.25 18.04
C SER A 565 -21.31 13.41 18.13
N LEU A 566 -20.70 14.08 17.14
CA LEU A 566 -19.27 14.32 17.13
C LEU A 566 -18.84 15.29 18.24
N PRO A 567 -17.59 15.15 18.73
CA PRO A 567 -17.02 16.08 19.69
C PRO A 567 -17.12 17.54 19.25
N LYS A 568 -17.22 18.47 20.21
CA LYS A 568 -17.36 19.90 19.92
C LYS A 568 -16.25 20.41 19.00
N HIS A 569 -16.59 21.28 18.04
CA HIS A 569 -15.65 21.83 17.05
C HIS A 569 -15.02 20.82 16.07
N CYS A 570 -15.28 19.51 16.18
CA CYS A 570 -14.71 18.51 15.28
C CYS A 570 -15.06 18.79 13.81
N LEU A 571 -16.34 19.06 13.51
CA LEU A 571 -16.79 19.37 12.15
C LEU A 571 -16.15 20.67 11.61
N THR A 572 -16.10 21.73 12.41
CA THR A 572 -15.47 23.00 12.02
C THR A 572 -13.99 22.81 11.70
N MET A 573 -13.27 22.03 12.51
CA MET A 573 -11.88 21.67 12.23
C MET A 573 -11.77 20.86 10.94
N CYS A 574 -12.65 19.88 10.71
CA CYS A 574 -12.64 19.11 9.47
C CYS A 574 -12.75 20.02 8.24
N ILE A 575 -13.70 20.96 8.24
CA ILE A 575 -13.86 21.94 7.15
C ILE A 575 -12.59 22.79 7.00
N GLY A 576 -12.00 23.26 8.10
CA GLY A 576 -10.75 24.02 8.07
C GLY A 576 -9.58 23.24 7.46
N PHE A 577 -9.39 21.98 7.85
CA PHE A 577 -8.34 21.10 7.31
C PHE A 577 -8.58 20.74 5.83
N PHE A 578 -9.85 20.55 5.44
CA PHE A 578 -10.23 20.32 4.05
C PHE A 578 -9.85 21.49 3.16
N VAL A 579 -10.28 22.70 3.54
CA VAL A 579 -9.99 23.94 2.81
C VAL A 579 -8.50 24.23 2.83
N GLY A 580 -7.82 23.99 3.97
CA GLY A 580 -6.38 24.12 4.11
C GLY A 580 -5.61 23.21 3.14
N ALA A 581 -6.02 21.94 3.00
CA ALA A 581 -5.42 21.02 2.04
C ALA A 581 -5.60 21.48 0.59
N MET A 582 -6.80 21.98 0.24
CA MET A 582 -7.04 22.56 -1.09
C MET A 582 -6.18 23.82 -1.32
N ALA A 583 -6.05 24.68 -0.32
CA ALA A 583 -5.27 25.91 -0.40
C ALA A 583 -3.76 25.62 -0.56
N ILE A 584 -3.20 24.66 0.19
CA ILE A 584 -1.80 24.25 0.06
C ILE A 584 -1.51 23.78 -1.37
N ASN A 585 -2.39 22.96 -1.94
CA ASN A 585 -2.23 22.49 -3.31
C ASN A 585 -2.39 23.60 -4.35
N LEU A 586 -3.36 24.51 -4.16
CA LEU A 586 -3.54 25.67 -5.02
C LEU A 586 -2.29 26.56 -5.03
N VAL A 587 -1.76 26.88 -3.84
CA VAL A 587 -0.53 27.66 -3.68
C VAL A 587 0.64 26.93 -4.35
N THR A 588 0.76 25.62 -4.17
CA THR A 588 1.83 24.82 -4.79
C THR A 588 1.80 24.91 -6.32
N GLU A 589 0.62 24.86 -6.92
CA GLU A 589 0.47 24.97 -8.38
C GLU A 589 0.69 26.41 -8.88
N LEU A 590 0.24 27.43 -8.12
CA LEU A 590 0.52 28.83 -8.43
C LEU A 590 2.03 29.12 -8.36
N LEU A 591 2.73 28.65 -7.33
CA LEU A 591 4.17 28.78 -7.19
C LEU A 591 4.91 28.09 -8.34
N ARG A 592 4.44 26.91 -8.77
CA ARG A 592 5.01 26.21 -9.93
C ARG A 592 4.86 27.03 -11.23
N LYS A 593 3.76 27.75 -11.40
CA LYS A 593 3.47 28.53 -12.61
C LYS A 593 4.13 29.91 -12.61
N TYR A 594 4.11 30.63 -11.50
CA TYR A 594 4.52 32.03 -11.42
C TYR A 594 5.91 32.23 -10.80
N GLU A 595 6.40 31.28 -9.99
CA GLU A 595 7.66 31.43 -9.24
C GLU A 595 8.67 30.32 -9.56
N THR A 596 9.27 30.39 -10.75
CA THR A 596 10.31 29.45 -11.20
C THR A 596 11.72 29.80 -10.72
N LYS A 597 11.93 31.04 -10.25
CA LYS A 597 13.27 31.58 -9.89
C LYS A 597 13.89 30.91 -8.66
N TYR A 598 13.17 30.84 -7.54
CA TYR A 598 13.68 30.26 -6.28
C TYR A 598 13.24 28.80 -6.06
N ARG A 599 12.36 28.28 -6.93
CA ARG A 599 11.84 26.89 -6.88
C ARG A 599 11.26 26.51 -5.49
N ILE A 600 10.62 27.47 -4.82
CA ILE A 600 10.04 27.31 -3.48
C ILE A 600 8.99 26.18 -3.44
N TYR A 601 8.31 25.93 -4.56
CA TYR A 601 7.37 24.82 -4.72
C TYR A 601 7.93 23.44 -4.32
N ARG A 602 9.26 23.26 -4.31
CA ARG A 602 9.92 22.00 -3.88
C ARG A 602 9.84 21.74 -2.37
N PHE A 603 9.61 22.77 -1.57
CA PHE A 603 9.52 22.68 -0.11
C PHE A 603 8.07 22.65 0.38
N MET A 604 7.10 22.84 -0.51
CA MET A 604 5.69 22.78 -0.15
C MET A 604 5.31 21.35 0.25
N PRO A 605 4.76 21.15 1.47
CA PRO A 605 4.43 19.83 1.94
C PRO A 605 3.21 19.28 1.19
N ILE A 606 3.11 17.96 1.12
CA ILE A 606 2.00 17.28 0.47
C ILE A 606 0.91 17.01 1.52
N PRO A 607 -0.30 17.60 1.41
CA PRO A 607 -1.35 17.45 2.41
C PRO A 607 -1.76 15.99 2.66
N MET A 608 -1.81 15.15 1.61
CA MET A 608 -2.04 13.70 1.75
C MET A 608 -1.03 13.05 2.70
N CYS A 609 0.27 13.37 2.57
CA CYS A 609 1.33 12.85 3.41
C CYS A 609 1.24 13.39 4.85
N ILE A 610 0.86 14.66 5.03
CA ILE A 610 0.61 15.25 6.36
C ILE A 610 -0.50 14.49 7.09
N ALA A 611 -1.53 14.04 6.38
CA ALA A 611 -2.72 13.45 6.97
C ALA A 611 -2.54 12.00 7.48
N ILE A 612 -1.63 11.22 6.89
CA ILE A 612 -1.43 9.80 7.29
C ILE A 612 -0.99 9.65 8.76
N PRO A 613 0.00 10.41 9.26
CA PRO A 613 0.42 10.37 10.66
C PRO A 613 -0.67 10.74 11.66
N PHE A 614 -1.66 11.55 11.27
CA PHE A 614 -2.74 11.97 12.16
C PHE A 614 -3.46 10.75 12.76
N TYR A 615 -3.56 9.69 11.96
CA TYR A 615 -4.16 8.42 12.34
C TYR A 615 -3.14 7.44 12.93
N LEU A 616 -2.00 7.22 12.26
CA LEU A 616 -1.08 6.13 12.59
C LEU A 616 -0.15 6.44 13.78
N GLY A 617 0.45 7.63 13.83
CA GLY A 617 1.53 7.94 14.78
C GLY A 617 2.76 8.54 14.11
N ALA A 618 3.78 8.89 14.90
CA ALA A 618 5.02 9.44 14.37
C ALA A 618 6.06 8.36 13.99
N TYR A 619 5.96 7.16 14.57
CA TYR A 619 6.98 6.12 14.46
C TYR A 619 7.38 5.77 13.01
N PHE A 620 6.43 5.45 12.14
CA PHE A 620 6.74 5.07 10.77
C PHE A 620 7.32 6.25 9.95
N ALA A 621 6.89 7.49 10.24
CA ALA A 621 7.41 8.69 9.60
C ALA A 621 8.88 8.93 9.99
N ILE A 622 9.23 8.67 11.26
CA ILE A 622 10.61 8.73 11.74
C ILE A 622 11.47 7.69 11.01
N ASP A 623 11.02 6.43 10.94
CA ASP A 623 11.76 5.37 10.25
C ASP A 623 11.99 5.69 8.76
N MET A 624 10.98 6.22 8.07
CA MET A 624 11.11 6.67 6.68
C MET A 624 12.08 7.86 6.55
N CYS A 625 12.06 8.81 7.48
CA CYS A 625 13.04 9.90 7.52
C CYS A 625 14.47 9.41 7.76
N VAL A 626 14.67 8.38 8.59
CA VAL A 626 15.98 7.74 8.77
C VAL A 626 16.47 7.13 7.45
N GLY A 627 15.59 6.46 6.69
CA GLY A 627 15.91 5.98 5.34
C GLY A 627 16.38 7.08 4.41
N SER A 628 15.67 8.21 4.39
CA SER A 628 16.08 9.40 3.62
C SER A 628 17.40 10.00 4.09
N LEU A 629 17.66 10.02 5.40
CA LEU A 629 18.92 10.51 5.95
C LEU A 629 20.09 9.61 5.53
N ILE A 630 19.90 8.29 5.56
CA ILE A 630 20.89 7.31 5.07
C ILE A 630 21.20 7.59 3.59
N LEU A 631 20.17 7.75 2.76
CA LEU A 631 20.35 8.07 1.34
C LEU A 631 21.10 9.40 1.16
N PHE A 632 20.69 10.45 1.87
CA PHE A 632 21.29 11.77 1.76
C PHE A 632 22.79 11.76 2.13
N ILE A 633 23.17 11.06 3.20
CA ILE A 633 24.56 10.90 3.60
C ILE A 633 25.33 10.10 2.54
N TRP A 634 24.72 9.06 1.98
CA TRP A 634 25.34 8.25 0.93
C TRP A 634 25.54 9.06 -0.36
N GLU A 635 24.56 9.84 -0.79
CA GLU A 635 24.67 10.74 -1.93
C GLU A 635 25.77 11.79 -1.73
N ARG A 636 25.93 12.33 -0.52
CA ARG A 636 27.02 13.26 -0.19
C ARG A 636 28.40 12.60 -0.26
N ARG A 637 28.52 11.34 0.14
CA ARG A 637 29.80 10.61 0.10
C ARG A 637 30.15 10.10 -1.29
N ASN A 638 29.19 9.52 -2.01
CA ASN A 638 29.39 8.99 -3.35
C ASN A 638 28.06 8.95 -4.13
N LYS A 639 27.82 10.00 -4.92
CA LYS A 639 26.60 10.15 -5.74
C LYS A 639 26.38 8.97 -6.69
N GLN A 640 27.44 8.46 -7.30
CA GLN A 640 27.32 7.38 -8.30
C GLN A 640 26.89 6.07 -7.64
N LYS A 641 27.60 5.63 -6.60
CA LYS A 641 27.24 4.40 -5.87
C LYS A 641 25.86 4.50 -5.22
N ALA A 642 25.48 5.67 -4.69
CA ALA A 642 24.14 5.85 -4.16
C ALA A 642 23.07 5.65 -5.25
N ARG A 643 23.23 6.26 -6.43
CA ARG A 643 22.29 6.07 -7.54
C ARG A 643 22.22 4.62 -8.01
N ASP A 644 23.36 3.94 -8.11
CA ASP A 644 23.42 2.58 -8.63
C ASP A 644 22.92 1.53 -7.63
N TYR A 645 23.13 1.70 -6.32
CA TYR A 645 22.84 0.64 -5.34
C TYR A 645 21.67 0.95 -4.41
N THR A 646 21.24 2.20 -4.24
CA THR A 646 20.11 2.54 -3.36
C THR A 646 18.84 1.76 -3.69
N PRO A 647 18.37 1.70 -4.96
CA PRO A 647 17.16 0.94 -5.27
C PRO A 647 17.28 -0.53 -4.87
N ALA A 648 18.47 -1.13 -5.03
CA ALA A 648 18.74 -2.51 -4.65
C ALA A 648 18.76 -2.71 -3.12
N VAL A 649 19.45 -1.84 -2.38
CA VAL A 649 19.50 -1.89 -0.91
C VAL A 649 18.10 -1.69 -0.31
N ALA A 650 17.41 -0.65 -0.74
CA ALA A 650 16.10 -0.30 -0.23
C ALA A 650 15.06 -1.39 -0.53
N SER A 651 15.07 -1.92 -1.76
CA SER A 651 14.25 -3.09 -2.11
C SER A 651 14.61 -4.28 -1.24
N GLY A 652 15.90 -4.56 -1.03
CA GLY A 652 16.34 -5.66 -0.17
C GLY A 652 15.87 -5.52 1.26
N LEU A 653 15.93 -4.34 1.87
CA LEU A 653 15.38 -4.07 3.21
C LEU A 653 13.88 -4.38 3.27
N ILE A 654 13.09 -3.84 2.33
CA ILE A 654 11.65 -4.11 2.24
C ILE A 654 11.41 -5.62 2.07
N CYS A 655 12.20 -6.27 1.20
CA CYS A 655 12.03 -7.67 0.87
C CYS A 655 12.32 -8.58 2.06
N GLY A 656 13.43 -8.37 2.76
CA GLY A 656 13.87 -9.24 3.85
C GLY A 656 12.94 -9.20 5.06
N ASP A 657 12.51 -8.00 5.44
CA ASP A 657 11.56 -7.79 6.53
C ASP A 657 10.19 -8.40 6.20
N SER A 658 9.67 -8.15 4.99
CA SER A 658 8.41 -8.74 4.50
C SER A 658 8.46 -10.28 4.45
N LEU A 659 9.62 -10.86 4.10
CA LEU A 659 9.81 -12.31 4.05
C LEU A 659 9.85 -12.94 5.45
N TRP A 660 10.40 -12.25 6.45
CA TRP A 660 10.39 -12.72 7.84
C TRP A 660 8.96 -12.83 8.41
N GLY A 661 8.04 -11.98 7.93
CA GLY A 661 6.62 -12.04 8.29
C GLY A 661 5.97 -13.42 8.05
N ILE A 662 6.44 -14.21 7.08
CA ILE A 662 5.90 -15.56 6.82
C ILE A 662 6.30 -16.57 7.92
N PRO A 663 7.60 -16.82 8.21
CA PRO A 663 7.99 -17.66 9.34
C PRO A 663 7.36 -17.21 10.66
N GLN A 664 7.31 -15.90 10.93
CA GLN A 664 6.66 -15.37 12.12
C GLN A 664 5.18 -15.76 12.19
N ALA A 665 4.44 -15.63 11.09
CA ALA A 665 3.04 -16.03 11.03
C ALA A 665 2.87 -17.55 11.23
N ILE A 666 3.75 -18.37 10.66
CA ILE A 666 3.76 -19.83 10.81
C ILE A 666 4.06 -20.23 12.26
N LEU A 667 5.09 -19.65 12.89
CA LEU A 667 5.44 -19.90 14.28
C LEU A 667 4.29 -19.53 15.21
N SER A 668 3.68 -18.36 14.97
CA SER A 668 2.48 -17.96 15.68
C SER A 668 1.32 -18.95 15.44
N LEU A 669 1.16 -19.51 14.22
CA LEU A 669 0.11 -20.50 13.91
C LEU A 669 0.34 -21.82 14.66
N ALA A 670 1.60 -22.19 14.84
CA ALA A 670 2.00 -23.36 15.63
C ALA A 670 1.95 -23.13 17.15
N GLY A 671 1.54 -21.95 17.63
CA GLY A 671 1.50 -21.63 19.06
C GLY A 671 2.88 -21.41 19.68
N VAL A 672 3.92 -21.18 18.87
CA VAL A 672 5.27 -20.90 19.36
C VAL A 672 5.35 -19.45 19.81
N ASN A 673 5.56 -19.26 21.11
CA ASN A 673 5.79 -17.94 21.69
C ASN A 673 7.27 -17.56 21.60
N PRO A 674 7.57 -16.26 21.42
CA PRO A 674 8.93 -15.78 21.57
C PRO A 674 9.50 -16.06 22.96
N PRO A 675 10.82 -16.24 23.09
CA PRO A 675 11.43 -16.63 24.36
C PRO A 675 11.66 -15.48 25.34
N LEU A 676 11.87 -14.24 24.88
CA LEU A 676 12.25 -13.11 25.74
C LEU A 676 11.24 -11.97 25.62
N CYS A 677 10.93 -11.30 26.74
CA CYS A 677 10.20 -10.04 26.74
C CYS A 677 11.18 -8.90 27.03
N MET A 678 11.39 -8.00 26.07
CA MET A 678 12.10 -6.75 26.31
C MET A 678 11.09 -5.64 26.63
N ARG A 679 11.00 -5.22 27.90
CA ARG A 679 10.05 -4.19 28.34
C ARG A 679 10.79 -2.97 28.88
N PHE A 680 10.28 -1.78 28.57
CA PHE A 680 10.87 -0.52 28.99
C PHE A 680 9.97 0.14 30.05
N LEU A 681 10.53 0.33 31.25
CA LEU A 681 9.82 0.86 32.41
C LEU A 681 10.39 2.22 32.82
N SER A 682 9.58 2.99 33.55
CA SER A 682 10.09 4.18 34.24
C SER A 682 11.01 3.78 35.39
N ALA A 683 11.96 4.65 35.75
CA ALA A 683 12.92 4.37 36.83
C ALA A 683 12.23 3.97 38.15
N SER A 684 11.08 4.57 38.49
CA SER A 684 10.31 4.21 39.68
C SER A 684 9.64 2.84 39.58
N GLN A 685 9.23 2.42 38.39
CA GLN A 685 8.69 1.08 38.15
C GLN A 685 9.81 0.04 38.13
N SER A 686 10.96 0.36 37.51
CA SER A 686 12.15 -0.51 37.55
C SER A 686 12.58 -0.76 38.98
N ALA A 687 12.71 0.28 39.82
CA ALA A 687 13.07 0.12 41.23
C ALA A 687 12.08 -0.77 42.01
N LYS A 688 10.79 -0.71 41.70
CA LYS A 688 9.78 -1.61 42.29
C LYS A 688 9.96 -3.05 41.84
N VAL A 689 10.24 -3.27 40.56
CA VAL A 689 10.49 -4.60 40.00
C VAL A 689 11.79 -5.18 40.57
N ASP A 690 12.85 -4.38 40.66
CA ASP A 690 14.13 -4.79 41.22
C ASP A 690 13.98 -5.16 42.70
N ASN A 691 13.23 -4.36 43.48
CA ASN A 691 12.92 -4.69 44.87
C ASN A 691 12.09 -5.98 45.01
N PHE A 692 11.17 -6.25 44.07
CA PHE A 692 10.35 -7.47 44.05
C PHE A 692 11.14 -8.70 43.61
N LEU A 693 12.11 -8.56 42.70
CA LEU A 693 12.97 -9.65 42.25
C LEU A 693 14.10 -9.94 43.25
N GLY A 694 14.48 -8.94 44.05
CA GLY A 694 15.47 -9.07 45.12
C GLY A 694 14.91 -9.56 46.47
N SER A 695 13.59 -9.59 46.63
CA SER A 695 12.87 -10.20 47.77
C SER A 695 12.47 -11.63 47.44
#